data_AF-A0A960PWW8-F1
#
_entry.id   AF-A0A960PWW8-F1
#
_cell.length_a   1.000
_cell.length_b   1.000
_cell.length_c   1.000
_cell.angle_alpha   90.00
_cell.angle_beta   90.00
_cell.angle_gamma   90.00
#
_symmetry.space_group_name_H-M   'P 1'
#
loop_
_entity.id
_entity.type
_entity.pdbx_description
1 polymer ?
#
loop_
_entity_poly.entity_id
_entity_poly.type
_entity_poly.pdbx_seq_one_letter_code
_entity_poly.pdbx_strand_id
1 'polypeptide(L)'
;MNPATTPKVQYTYADGSDNTIRPTALVYPNGRELNYDFGSTGEMDDAASRVASLIDDDGTTHLVDYSHLGQGSVVEQESPQPDLLYTLVSLTGSDDPDTGDIYAGLDRFGRVKDVRWRNTVSDTDLSRVEYGYNRASNRIWRKNPTDPNAHYDWLYTYDAIQRLKSGERGTLNSNGTAITDPQFAQCWSLDETGNWRKFLEDDNGDLTWNLNQTRTSSTVNEITNITETAGPSWVTPAYSKAGNMTTMPQPADPTTSFTATYDAWNRLTKLTDGTDTVQENVYDGRNFRVIQKTYTDGDLNETRQYYYTNRWQIIEERLDASSTPDRHFVWGKRYIDDLICRDRSDAGTLDERLYPLPGGNWNVTALVNTSGAVVERIEYDPYGQATWLSSTFVGQSSSLYNWETSYCSYRFNGETGLFHICYRMYHVQMGTWTSRDPLGYADGMSQYEYIMSGPIDGSDPRGLQECSVTVYAGNNYNVGKMLKDKYPEDTIPKNQFIAPVGCGIIDSDNTPKSLQEIVETKHPCNSIISYSSKKRKGTLYFSQATSVIKDTLDAAIRAARSLCKGVSPAHPNVLKKNRCEPPICTSVKVKVICDEDAQRLLSTGDYSDYDDTGEVIHGHVDPKYSNIPFGDGTRGSLCEYERTIRCLGK
;
A
#
# COMPACT_ATOMS: atom_id res chain seq x y z
N MET A 1 -26.01 20.25 20.92
CA MET A 1 -25.95 19.22 19.87
C MET A 1 -26.85 18.07 20.30
N ASN A 2 -27.81 17.63 19.48
CA ASN A 2 -28.70 16.51 19.84
C ASN A 2 -28.20 15.24 19.10
N PRO A 3 -27.66 14.23 19.80
CA PRO A 3 -27.09 13.04 19.16
C PRO A 3 -28.13 12.16 18.44
N ALA A 4 -29.42 12.41 18.64
CA ALA A 4 -30.48 11.77 17.86
C ALA A 4 -30.64 12.35 16.44
N THR A 5 -30.23 13.61 16.20
CA THR A 5 -30.45 14.34 14.94
C THR A 5 -29.15 14.78 14.25
N THR A 6 -27.98 14.49 14.83
CA THR A 6 -26.68 14.72 14.17
C THR A 6 -26.46 13.65 13.09
N PRO A 7 -26.17 14.04 11.83
CA PRO A 7 -25.84 13.10 10.76
C PRO A 7 -24.65 12.24 11.15
N LYS A 8 -24.74 10.93 10.91
CA LYS A 8 -23.77 9.94 11.41
C LYS A 8 -23.73 8.72 10.50
N VAL A 9 -22.56 8.10 10.43
CA VAL A 9 -22.36 6.80 9.78
C VAL A 9 -22.78 5.70 10.76
N GLN A 10 -23.56 4.71 10.30
CA GLN A 10 -23.99 3.58 11.13
C GLN A 10 -23.66 2.24 10.46
N TYR A 11 -23.67 1.17 11.25
CA TYR A 11 -23.38 -0.18 10.81
C TYR A 11 -24.42 -1.14 11.35
N THR A 12 -24.90 -2.03 10.49
CA THR A 12 -25.75 -3.17 10.84
C THR A 12 -24.86 -4.42 10.90
N TYR A 13 -25.16 -5.36 11.79
CA TYR A 13 -24.41 -6.60 11.99
C TYR A 13 -25.35 -7.79 12.09
N ALA A 14 -24.86 -8.98 11.71
CA ALA A 14 -25.51 -10.24 12.04
C ALA A 14 -25.63 -10.41 13.58
N ASP A 15 -26.72 -11.01 14.04
CA ASP A 15 -27.03 -11.14 15.47
C ASP A 15 -26.28 -12.28 16.20
N GLY A 16 -25.51 -13.07 15.45
CA GLY A 16 -24.74 -14.22 15.96
C GLY A 16 -25.51 -15.53 16.07
N SER A 17 -26.80 -15.57 15.74
CA SER A 17 -27.63 -16.79 15.83
C SER A 17 -27.11 -17.93 14.94
N ASP A 18 -26.65 -17.59 13.73
CA ASP A 18 -26.01 -18.51 12.78
C ASP A 18 -24.49 -18.69 13.00
N ASN A 19 -23.98 -18.35 14.19
CA ASN A 19 -22.54 -18.29 14.52
C ASN A 19 -21.70 -17.31 13.67
N THR A 20 -22.34 -16.39 12.93
CA THR A 20 -21.65 -15.34 12.16
C THR A 20 -21.68 -14.01 12.90
N ILE A 21 -20.52 -13.35 13.03
CA ILE A 21 -20.41 -11.97 13.54
C ILE A 21 -19.74 -11.13 12.46
N ARG A 22 -20.55 -10.62 11.53
CA ARG A 22 -20.11 -9.87 10.35
C ARG A 22 -20.98 -8.63 10.15
N PRO A 23 -20.43 -7.50 9.64
CA PRO A 23 -21.24 -6.36 9.25
C PRO A 23 -22.12 -6.75 8.06
N THR A 24 -23.40 -6.42 8.11
CA THR A 24 -24.39 -6.71 7.05
C THR A 24 -24.76 -5.47 6.25
N ALA A 25 -24.60 -4.27 6.83
CA ALA A 25 -24.84 -3.03 6.09
C ALA A 25 -24.04 -1.84 6.66
N LEU A 26 -23.92 -0.80 5.83
CA LEU A 26 -23.36 0.51 6.14
C LEU A 26 -24.42 1.58 5.79
N VAL A 27 -24.87 2.35 6.78
CA VAL A 27 -25.86 3.42 6.57
C VAL A 27 -25.15 4.77 6.56
N TYR A 28 -25.42 5.54 5.51
CA TYR A 28 -24.86 6.85 5.22
C TYR A 28 -25.56 7.95 6.04
N PRO A 29 -24.91 9.10 6.29
CA PRO A 29 -25.52 10.22 7.01
C PRO A 29 -26.82 10.78 6.41
N ASN A 30 -27.08 10.56 5.11
CA ASN A 30 -28.35 10.91 4.47
C ASN A 30 -29.45 9.82 4.58
N GLY A 31 -29.11 8.62 5.07
CA GLY A 31 -30.02 7.47 5.19
C GLY A 31 -29.91 6.39 4.11
N ARG A 32 -29.09 6.58 3.06
CA ARG A 32 -28.78 5.51 2.07
C ARG A 32 -28.13 4.33 2.80
N GLU A 33 -28.55 3.10 2.47
CA GLU A 33 -27.96 1.87 3.02
C GLU A 33 -27.15 1.16 1.93
N LEU A 34 -25.94 0.73 2.27
CA LEU A 34 -25.10 -0.11 1.42
C LEU A 34 -25.02 -1.49 2.07
N ASN A 35 -25.65 -2.47 1.43
CA ASN A 35 -25.79 -3.82 1.91
C ASN A 35 -24.55 -4.67 1.54
N TYR A 36 -24.11 -5.49 2.48
CA TYR A 36 -23.04 -6.48 2.28
C TYR A 36 -23.67 -7.85 2.12
N ASP A 37 -23.73 -8.34 0.88
CA ASP A 37 -24.19 -9.69 0.61
C ASP A 37 -23.03 -10.70 0.74
N PHE A 38 -23.36 -11.91 1.16
CA PHE A 38 -22.41 -13.01 1.41
C PHE A 38 -22.72 -14.24 0.56
N GLY A 39 -23.50 -14.09 -0.52
CA GLY A 39 -23.94 -15.17 -1.38
C GLY A 39 -25.00 -16.07 -0.75
N SER A 40 -25.22 -17.22 -1.37
CA SER A 40 -26.22 -18.18 -0.91
C SER A 40 -25.81 -18.86 0.41
N THR A 41 -26.78 -19.04 1.32
CA THR A 41 -26.54 -19.67 2.62
C THR A 41 -25.87 -21.04 2.50
N GLY A 42 -24.75 -21.21 3.19
CA GLY A 42 -23.97 -22.45 3.19
C GLY A 42 -22.96 -22.60 2.05
N GLU A 43 -22.95 -21.69 1.07
CA GLU A 43 -21.89 -21.63 0.06
C GLU A 43 -20.59 -21.03 0.62
N MET A 44 -19.52 -21.04 -0.18
CA MET A 44 -18.17 -20.68 0.25
C MET A 44 -18.08 -19.25 0.83
N ASP A 45 -18.71 -18.27 0.21
CA ASP A 45 -18.68 -16.87 0.65
C ASP A 45 -19.40 -16.68 2.00
N ASP A 46 -20.56 -17.31 2.18
CA ASP A 46 -21.31 -17.29 3.44
C ASP A 46 -20.53 -17.97 4.56
N ALA A 47 -20.02 -19.18 4.31
CA ALA A 47 -19.24 -19.95 5.26
C ALA A 47 -17.91 -19.26 5.65
N ALA A 48 -17.28 -18.55 4.71
CA ALA A 48 -16.08 -17.74 4.97
C ALA A 48 -16.38 -16.35 5.56
N SER A 49 -17.66 -15.93 5.59
CA SER A 49 -18.07 -14.54 5.88
C SER A 49 -17.34 -13.52 5.01
N ARG A 50 -17.23 -13.84 3.72
CA ARG A 50 -16.64 -13.02 2.67
C ARG A 50 -17.75 -12.35 1.86
N VAL A 51 -17.59 -11.06 1.61
CA VAL A 51 -18.59 -10.28 0.87
C VAL A 51 -18.56 -10.73 -0.59
N ALA A 52 -19.66 -11.32 -1.06
CA ALA A 52 -19.86 -11.71 -2.45
C ALA A 52 -20.22 -10.49 -3.30
N SER A 53 -21.11 -9.63 -2.79
CA SER A 53 -21.63 -8.47 -3.52
C SER A 53 -21.85 -7.25 -2.62
N LEU A 54 -21.81 -6.06 -3.24
CA LEU A 54 -22.32 -4.82 -2.65
C LEU A 54 -23.65 -4.47 -3.32
N ILE A 55 -24.71 -4.32 -2.52
CA ILE A 55 -26.05 -4.02 -3.01
C ILE A 55 -26.48 -2.63 -2.50
N ASP A 56 -27.08 -1.81 -3.36
CA ASP A 56 -27.51 -0.44 -3.04
C ASP A 56 -28.75 -0.42 -2.11
N ASP A 57 -29.29 0.77 -1.84
CA ASP A 57 -30.33 0.99 -0.82
C ASP A 57 -31.71 0.38 -1.13
N ASP A 58 -31.99 0.05 -2.39
CA ASP A 58 -33.19 -0.68 -2.81
C ASP A 58 -33.16 -2.18 -2.44
N GLY A 59 -32.02 -2.70 -1.97
CA GLY A 59 -31.82 -4.10 -1.59
C GLY A 59 -31.78 -5.09 -2.76
N THR A 60 -31.67 -4.61 -4.01
CA THR A 60 -31.67 -5.44 -5.22
C THR A 60 -30.68 -5.01 -6.32
N THR A 61 -30.24 -3.76 -6.34
CA THR A 61 -29.28 -3.24 -7.34
C THR A 61 -27.86 -3.59 -6.91
N HIS A 62 -27.23 -4.51 -7.64
CA HIS A 62 -25.81 -4.86 -7.47
C HIS A 62 -24.91 -3.74 -8.00
N LEU A 63 -24.01 -3.24 -7.15
CA LEU A 63 -23.00 -2.24 -7.47
C LEU A 63 -21.65 -2.88 -7.83
N VAL A 64 -21.34 -4.00 -7.18
CA VAL A 64 -20.23 -4.87 -7.53
C VAL A 64 -20.47 -6.29 -7.03
N ASP A 65 -20.07 -7.26 -7.84
CA ASP A 65 -19.98 -8.70 -7.55
C ASP A 65 -18.52 -9.15 -7.61
N TYR A 66 -18.11 -10.12 -6.77
CA TYR A 66 -16.71 -10.52 -6.61
C TYR A 66 -16.45 -12.02 -6.83
N SER A 67 -15.57 -12.35 -7.79
CA SER A 67 -14.95 -13.68 -7.89
C SER A 67 -13.67 -13.73 -7.06
N HIS A 68 -13.47 -14.81 -6.32
CA HIS A 68 -12.34 -14.94 -5.38
C HIS A 68 -11.51 -16.22 -5.59
N LEU A 69 -10.19 -16.07 -5.52
CA LEU A 69 -9.22 -17.13 -5.33
C LEU A 69 -8.95 -17.34 -3.82
N GLY A 70 -9.03 -18.60 -3.37
CA GLY A 70 -8.74 -18.99 -1.99
C GLY A 70 -9.71 -18.34 -0.99
N GLN A 71 -9.17 -17.83 0.13
CA GLN A 71 -9.98 -17.25 1.22
C GLN A 71 -10.30 -15.76 1.06
N GLY A 72 -9.70 -15.03 0.11
CA GLY A 72 -9.93 -13.58 0.03
C GLY A 72 -9.20 -12.80 -1.07
N SER A 73 -8.49 -13.46 -1.98
CA SER A 73 -7.89 -12.77 -3.13
C SER A 73 -8.96 -12.55 -4.19
N VAL A 74 -9.47 -11.32 -4.33
CA VAL A 74 -10.38 -10.99 -5.43
C VAL A 74 -9.63 -11.10 -6.75
N VAL A 75 -10.11 -11.94 -7.65
CA VAL A 75 -9.55 -12.13 -9.00
C VAL A 75 -10.42 -11.51 -10.07
N GLU A 76 -11.71 -11.30 -9.81
CA GLU A 76 -12.60 -10.55 -10.69
C GLU A 76 -13.55 -9.67 -9.89
N GLN A 77 -13.94 -8.55 -10.47
CA GLN A 77 -15.03 -7.71 -9.99
C GLN A 77 -15.90 -7.34 -11.19
N GLU A 78 -17.19 -7.61 -11.10
CA GLU A 78 -18.17 -7.16 -12.09
C GLU A 78 -19.00 -6.02 -11.49
N SER A 79 -19.19 -4.93 -12.21
CA SER A 79 -20.12 -3.85 -11.87
C SER A 79 -21.22 -3.83 -12.95
N PRO A 80 -22.41 -4.40 -12.67
CA PRO A 80 -23.42 -4.64 -13.72
C PRO A 80 -23.96 -3.39 -14.42
N GLN A 81 -24.18 -2.27 -13.70
CA GLN A 81 -24.76 -1.06 -14.31
C GLN A 81 -23.94 -0.51 -15.50
N PRO A 82 -22.61 -0.31 -15.41
CA PRO A 82 -21.76 0.12 -16.53
C PRO A 82 -21.27 -1.03 -17.43
N ASP A 83 -21.82 -2.25 -17.32
CA ASP A 83 -21.36 -3.46 -18.02
C ASP A 83 -19.84 -3.67 -17.86
N LEU A 84 -19.29 -3.53 -16.64
CA LEU A 84 -17.84 -3.41 -16.40
C LEU A 84 -17.26 -4.62 -15.66
N LEU A 85 -16.20 -5.23 -16.21
CA LEU A 85 -15.45 -6.33 -15.58
C LEU A 85 -13.97 -5.97 -15.34
N TYR A 86 -13.54 -6.00 -14.09
CA TYR A 86 -12.15 -6.21 -13.70
C TYR A 86 -11.86 -7.71 -13.71
N THR A 87 -10.77 -8.15 -14.36
CA THR A 87 -10.36 -9.56 -14.29
C THR A 87 -8.85 -9.74 -14.31
N LEU A 88 -8.39 -10.70 -13.49
CA LEU A 88 -7.07 -11.32 -13.52
C LEU A 88 -7.14 -12.75 -14.09
N VAL A 89 -8.29 -13.16 -14.63
CA VAL A 89 -8.57 -14.49 -15.17
C VAL A 89 -8.46 -14.49 -16.70
N SER A 90 -8.10 -15.63 -17.25
CA SER A 90 -8.04 -15.90 -18.68
C SER A 90 -9.43 -15.85 -19.30
N LEU A 91 -9.64 -14.90 -20.22
CA LEU A 91 -10.91 -14.69 -20.94
C LEU A 91 -11.38 -15.91 -21.74
N THR A 92 -10.44 -16.78 -22.13
CA THR A 92 -10.68 -18.01 -22.88
C THR A 92 -10.79 -19.25 -21.99
N GLY A 93 -10.64 -19.10 -20.66
CA GLY A 93 -10.53 -20.21 -19.71
C GLY A 93 -9.31 -21.11 -19.95
N SER A 94 -8.35 -20.67 -20.77
CA SER A 94 -7.12 -21.40 -21.08
C SER A 94 -6.02 -21.04 -20.09
N ASP A 95 -5.24 -22.03 -19.66
CA ASP A 95 -4.11 -21.83 -18.77
C ASP A 95 -3.07 -20.86 -19.35
N ASP A 96 -2.54 -20.01 -18.50
CA ASP A 96 -1.42 -19.14 -18.80
C ASP A 96 -0.11 -19.96 -18.85
N PRO A 97 0.75 -19.73 -19.86
CA PRO A 97 1.94 -20.56 -20.07
C PRO A 97 3.07 -20.33 -19.04
N ASP A 98 2.97 -19.31 -18.18
CA ASP A 98 3.93 -19.03 -17.09
C ASP A 98 3.48 -19.64 -15.76
N THR A 99 2.18 -19.59 -15.43
CA THR A 99 1.63 -20.15 -14.18
C THR A 99 1.17 -21.61 -14.31
N GLY A 100 0.65 -22.00 -15.48
CA GLY A 100 -0.03 -23.28 -15.68
C GLY A 100 -1.45 -23.30 -15.11
N ASP A 101 -2.07 -22.14 -14.87
CA ASP A 101 -3.44 -21.99 -14.40
C ASP A 101 -4.20 -20.88 -15.13
N ILE A 102 -5.50 -20.74 -14.87
CA ILE A 102 -6.35 -19.74 -15.53
C ILE A 102 -6.06 -18.28 -15.12
N TYR A 103 -5.16 -18.00 -14.17
CA TYR A 103 -4.95 -16.65 -13.61
C TYR A 103 -3.93 -15.85 -14.43
N ALA A 104 -4.23 -15.63 -15.72
CA ALA A 104 -3.37 -14.92 -16.67
C ALA A 104 -3.02 -13.46 -16.28
N GLY A 105 -3.72 -12.86 -15.32
CA GLY A 105 -3.37 -11.57 -14.71
C GLY A 105 -2.26 -11.65 -13.66
N LEU A 106 -1.88 -12.85 -13.22
CA LEU A 106 -0.82 -13.12 -12.25
C LEU A 106 0.38 -13.81 -12.91
N ASP A 107 1.58 -13.58 -12.37
CA ASP A 107 2.76 -14.39 -12.69
C ASP A 107 2.94 -15.57 -11.73
N ARG A 108 3.92 -16.44 -12.02
CA ARG A 108 4.26 -17.62 -11.20
C ARG A 108 4.62 -17.33 -9.73
N PHE A 109 4.75 -16.06 -9.33
CA PHE A 109 5.02 -15.63 -7.96
C PHE A 109 3.81 -14.94 -7.30
N GLY A 110 2.65 -14.93 -7.97
CA GLY A 110 1.43 -14.26 -7.52
C GLY A 110 1.48 -12.73 -7.65
N ARG A 111 2.41 -12.17 -8.42
CA ARG A 111 2.48 -10.73 -8.69
C ARG A 111 1.56 -10.41 -9.86
N VAL A 112 0.87 -9.27 -9.79
CA VAL A 112 -0.03 -8.81 -10.85
C VAL A 112 0.79 -8.40 -12.08
N LYS A 113 0.66 -9.14 -13.19
CA LYS A 113 1.35 -8.89 -14.48
C LYS A 113 0.44 -8.28 -15.55
N ASP A 114 -0.88 -8.42 -15.43
CA ASP A 114 -1.85 -7.86 -16.38
C ASP A 114 -3.15 -7.53 -15.64
N VAL A 115 -3.54 -6.25 -15.63
CA VAL A 115 -4.82 -5.76 -15.09
C VAL A 115 -5.71 -5.39 -16.25
N ARG A 116 -6.83 -6.08 -16.41
CA ARG A 116 -7.82 -5.79 -17.46
C ARG A 116 -9.10 -5.24 -16.86
N TRP A 117 -9.55 -4.11 -17.39
CA TRP A 117 -10.88 -3.56 -17.21
C TRP A 117 -11.58 -3.55 -18.56
N ARG A 118 -12.67 -4.31 -18.69
CA ARG A 118 -13.35 -4.60 -19.96
C ARG A 118 -14.82 -4.26 -19.87
N ASN A 119 -15.43 -3.91 -20.99
CA ASN A 119 -16.88 -3.85 -21.10
C ASN A 119 -17.42 -5.24 -21.50
N THR A 120 -18.34 -5.79 -20.72
CA THR A 120 -18.84 -7.17 -20.87
C THR A 120 -19.76 -7.36 -22.08
N VAL A 121 -20.39 -6.28 -22.55
CA VAL A 121 -21.31 -6.30 -23.71
C VAL A 121 -20.58 -6.13 -25.04
N SER A 122 -19.63 -5.20 -25.13
CA SER A 122 -18.84 -4.94 -26.33
C SER A 122 -17.60 -5.81 -26.47
N ASP A 123 -17.21 -6.54 -25.41
CA ASP A 123 -16.02 -7.39 -25.35
C ASP A 123 -14.71 -6.62 -25.66
N THR A 124 -14.60 -5.39 -25.15
CA THR A 124 -13.43 -4.51 -25.37
C THR A 124 -12.75 -4.07 -24.08
N ASP A 125 -11.42 -3.95 -24.11
CA ASP A 125 -10.63 -3.40 -23.01
C ASP A 125 -10.83 -1.88 -22.95
N LEU A 126 -11.40 -1.37 -21.84
CA LEU A 126 -11.58 0.06 -21.58
C LEU A 126 -10.33 0.70 -20.98
N SER A 127 -9.67 -0.05 -20.08
CA SER A 127 -8.31 0.21 -19.64
C SER A 127 -7.60 -1.12 -19.38
N ARG A 128 -6.33 -1.20 -19.78
CA ARG A 128 -5.48 -2.35 -19.51
C ARG A 128 -4.08 -1.91 -19.17
N VAL A 129 -3.47 -2.55 -18.17
CA VAL A 129 -2.10 -2.26 -17.77
C VAL A 129 -1.33 -3.55 -17.52
N GLU A 130 -0.27 -3.76 -18.29
CA GLU A 130 0.64 -4.90 -18.19
C GLU A 130 1.94 -4.48 -17.48
N TYR A 131 2.60 -5.42 -16.79
CA TYR A 131 3.85 -5.19 -16.05
C TYR A 131 4.87 -6.29 -16.29
N GLY A 132 6.14 -5.89 -16.38
CA GLY A 132 7.28 -6.80 -16.32
C GLY A 132 8.12 -6.56 -15.09
N TYR A 133 8.70 -7.63 -14.53
CA TYR A 133 9.40 -7.59 -13.25
C TYR A 133 10.86 -8.07 -13.36
N ASN A 134 11.74 -7.49 -12.54
CA ASN A 134 13.05 -8.08 -12.29
C ASN A 134 12.97 -9.22 -11.25
N ARG A 135 14.13 -9.81 -10.94
CA ARG A 135 14.25 -10.89 -9.93
C ARG A 135 14.04 -10.43 -8.48
N ALA A 136 14.15 -9.13 -8.20
CA ALA A 136 13.86 -8.55 -6.89
C ALA A 136 12.36 -8.23 -6.69
N SER A 137 11.55 -8.36 -7.76
CA SER A 137 10.12 -8.01 -7.83
C SER A 137 9.80 -6.52 -8.00
N ASN A 138 10.77 -5.71 -8.40
CA ASN A 138 10.48 -4.36 -8.88
C ASN A 138 10.00 -4.43 -10.34
N ARG A 139 9.05 -3.59 -10.72
CA ARG A 139 8.56 -3.44 -12.09
C ARG A 139 9.58 -2.73 -12.96
N ILE A 140 10.10 -3.40 -13.97
CA ILE A 140 11.05 -2.83 -14.94
C ILE A 140 10.36 -2.18 -16.14
N TRP A 141 9.08 -2.48 -16.38
CA TRP A 141 8.27 -1.77 -17.36
C TRP A 141 6.79 -1.85 -17.02
N ARG A 142 6.03 -0.88 -17.54
CA ARG A 142 4.56 -0.83 -17.56
C ARG A 142 4.12 -0.61 -19.00
N LYS A 143 3.09 -1.30 -19.47
CA LYS A 143 2.52 -1.13 -20.80
C LYS A 143 1.02 -0.86 -20.72
N ASN A 144 0.49 0.00 -21.58
CA ASN A 144 -0.92 0.36 -21.70
C ASN A 144 -1.46 -0.03 -23.09
N PRO A 145 -1.93 -1.28 -23.30
CA PRO A 145 -2.51 -1.71 -24.57
C PRO A 145 -3.76 -0.94 -25.03
N THR A 146 -4.35 -0.08 -24.18
CA THR A 146 -5.51 0.74 -24.55
C THR A 146 -5.15 2.13 -25.09
N ASP A 147 -3.86 2.51 -25.07
CA ASP A 147 -3.36 3.69 -25.79
C ASP A 147 -3.11 3.34 -27.27
N PRO A 148 -3.84 3.95 -28.24
CA PRO A 148 -3.68 3.65 -29.66
C PRO A 148 -2.31 4.04 -30.22
N ASN A 149 -1.54 4.89 -29.54
CA ASN A 149 -0.21 5.33 -29.99
C ASN A 149 0.94 4.70 -29.18
N ALA A 150 0.65 4.04 -28.06
CA ALA A 150 1.64 3.54 -27.09
C ALA A 150 2.61 4.61 -26.55
N HIS A 151 2.19 5.87 -26.46
CA HIS A 151 2.98 6.97 -25.91
C HIS A 151 3.08 6.93 -24.36
N TYR A 152 2.21 6.15 -23.71
CA TYR A 152 2.14 6.02 -22.24
C TYR A 152 2.63 4.67 -21.68
N ASP A 153 3.42 3.92 -22.46
CA ASP A 153 4.22 2.83 -21.89
C ASP A 153 5.45 3.42 -21.16
N TRP A 154 5.98 2.70 -20.17
CA TRP A 154 7.12 3.10 -19.35
C TRP A 154 8.17 2.01 -19.22
N LEU A 155 9.43 2.43 -19.14
CA LEU A 155 10.60 1.63 -18.79
C LEU A 155 11.25 2.22 -17.53
N TYR A 156 11.55 1.39 -16.54
CA TYR A 156 12.09 1.82 -15.24
C TYR A 156 13.46 1.22 -14.95
N THR A 157 14.35 2.01 -14.36
CA THR A 157 15.64 1.52 -13.84
C THR A 157 15.79 1.81 -12.35
N TYR A 158 16.60 0.99 -11.69
CA TYR A 158 16.79 1.00 -10.24
C TYR A 158 18.28 1.14 -9.88
N ASP A 159 18.54 1.62 -8.68
CA ASP A 159 19.89 1.61 -8.10
C ASP A 159 20.25 0.23 -7.50
N ALA A 160 21.46 0.11 -6.95
CA ALA A 160 21.96 -1.16 -6.40
C ALA A 160 21.16 -1.69 -5.19
N ILE A 161 20.38 -0.82 -4.52
CA ILE A 161 19.53 -1.16 -3.37
C ILE A 161 18.03 -1.10 -3.72
N GLN A 162 17.70 -1.26 -5.00
CA GLN A 162 16.34 -1.42 -5.52
C GLN A 162 15.43 -0.19 -5.41
N ARG A 163 16.01 1.02 -5.32
CA ARG A 163 15.24 2.28 -5.36
C ARG A 163 15.12 2.79 -6.79
N LEU A 164 14.01 3.44 -7.12
CA LEU A 164 13.75 3.97 -8.45
C LEU A 164 14.80 5.04 -8.80
N LYS A 165 15.44 4.85 -9.94
CA LYS A 165 16.53 5.70 -10.43
C LYS A 165 16.15 6.45 -11.71
N SER A 166 15.38 5.84 -12.61
CA SER A 166 14.81 6.54 -13.77
C SER A 166 13.51 5.92 -14.23
N GLY A 167 12.70 6.73 -14.91
CA GLY A 167 11.55 6.31 -15.70
C GLY A 167 11.59 6.99 -17.07
N GLU A 168 11.57 6.22 -18.14
CA GLU A 168 11.43 6.70 -19.52
C GLU A 168 10.05 6.31 -20.03
N ARG A 169 9.33 7.23 -20.67
CA ARG A 169 7.97 7.04 -21.18
C ARG A 169 7.95 7.20 -22.69
N GLY A 170 7.16 6.38 -23.38
CA GLY A 170 7.03 6.39 -24.83
C GLY A 170 6.73 4.99 -25.37
N THR A 171 6.90 4.75 -26.67
CA THR A 171 6.63 3.42 -27.25
C THR A 171 7.61 2.36 -26.72
N LEU A 172 7.12 1.39 -25.95
CA LEU A 172 7.93 0.28 -25.42
C LEU A 172 8.13 -0.82 -26.48
N ASN A 173 9.37 -1.29 -26.64
CA ASN A 173 9.66 -2.38 -27.58
C ASN A 173 9.03 -3.72 -27.15
N SER A 174 8.89 -4.65 -28.09
CA SER A 174 8.24 -5.97 -27.86
C SER A 174 8.88 -6.82 -26.75
N ASN A 175 10.12 -6.50 -26.36
CA ASN A 175 10.89 -7.25 -25.39
C ASN A 175 10.86 -6.61 -23.99
N GLY A 176 10.27 -5.42 -23.83
CA GLY A 176 10.28 -4.66 -22.57
C GLY A 176 11.67 -4.21 -22.14
N THR A 177 12.52 -3.78 -23.09
CA THR A 177 13.95 -3.47 -22.84
C THR A 177 14.40 -2.07 -23.26
N ALA A 178 13.60 -1.35 -24.05
CA ALA A 178 13.90 -0.01 -24.52
C ALA A 178 12.62 0.72 -24.95
N ILE A 179 12.60 2.04 -24.77
CA ILE A 179 11.66 2.93 -25.44
C ILE A 179 12.20 3.26 -26.84
N THR A 180 11.36 3.15 -27.88
CA THR A 180 11.75 3.42 -29.28
C THR A 180 11.28 4.77 -29.81
N ASP A 181 10.29 5.36 -29.16
CA ASP A 181 9.78 6.71 -29.43
C ASP A 181 9.56 7.42 -28.08
N PRO A 182 10.59 8.09 -27.52
CA PRO A 182 10.50 8.76 -26.23
C PRO A 182 9.51 9.93 -26.27
N GLN A 183 8.77 10.12 -25.18
CA GLN A 183 7.75 11.16 -25.04
C GLN A 183 7.91 11.95 -23.73
N PHE A 184 8.69 11.43 -22.77
CA PHE A 184 9.00 12.03 -21.47
C PHE A 184 10.06 11.16 -20.77
N ALA A 185 10.92 11.74 -19.94
CA ALA A 185 11.77 10.96 -19.04
C ALA A 185 12.10 11.70 -17.74
N GLN A 186 12.24 10.97 -16.64
CA GLN A 186 12.71 11.48 -15.36
C GLN A 186 13.86 10.63 -14.81
N CYS A 187 14.79 11.26 -14.09
CA CYS A 187 15.93 10.59 -13.46
C CYS A 187 16.27 11.20 -12.10
N TRP A 188 16.49 10.33 -11.12
CA TRP A 188 16.78 10.65 -9.72
C TRP A 188 18.17 10.17 -9.33
N SER A 189 18.92 11.04 -8.63
CA SER A 189 20.10 10.62 -7.88
C SER A 189 19.80 10.76 -6.40
N LEU A 190 19.63 9.63 -5.72
CA LEU A 190 19.26 9.55 -4.31
C LEU A 190 20.50 9.52 -3.42
N ASP A 191 20.41 10.12 -2.23
CA ASP A 191 21.41 9.92 -1.18
C ASP A 191 21.24 8.57 -0.46
N GLU A 192 22.07 8.30 0.54
CA GLU A 192 22.07 7.05 1.31
C GLU A 192 20.81 6.90 2.19
N THR A 193 20.03 7.97 2.35
CA THR A 193 18.78 8.07 3.12
C THR A 193 17.53 8.32 2.26
N GLY A 194 17.64 8.23 0.93
CA GLY A 194 16.52 8.36 0.01
C GLY A 194 16.21 9.78 -0.48
N ASN A 195 16.91 10.81 0.00
CA ASN A 195 16.62 12.17 -0.45
C ASN A 195 17.14 12.39 -1.87
N TRP A 196 16.37 13.10 -2.69
CA TRP A 196 16.76 13.43 -4.07
C TRP A 196 17.89 14.47 -4.08
N ARG A 197 19.15 14.04 -4.23
CA ARG A 197 20.28 14.97 -4.49
C ARG A 197 20.21 15.58 -5.88
N LYS A 198 19.63 14.86 -6.84
CA LYS A 198 19.42 15.34 -8.21
C LYS A 198 18.07 14.87 -8.74
N PHE A 199 17.41 15.76 -9.48
CA PHE A 199 16.21 15.49 -10.26
C PHE A 199 16.42 16.04 -11.68
N LEU A 200 16.08 15.23 -12.68
CA LEU A 200 16.16 15.55 -14.09
C LEU A 200 14.82 15.23 -14.74
N GLU A 201 14.37 16.08 -15.66
CA GLU A 201 13.17 15.86 -16.46
C GLU A 201 13.43 16.27 -17.92
N ASP A 202 13.03 15.39 -18.83
CA ASP A 202 12.82 15.62 -20.25
C ASP A 202 11.29 15.64 -20.45
N ASP A 203 10.75 16.80 -20.81
CA ASP A 203 9.30 17.03 -20.87
C ASP A 203 8.68 16.74 -22.24
N ASN A 204 9.51 16.50 -23.27
CA ASN A 204 9.11 16.49 -24.67
C ASN A 204 9.60 15.27 -25.47
N GLY A 205 10.47 14.42 -24.89
CA GLY A 205 11.04 13.23 -25.52
C GLY A 205 12.24 13.50 -26.44
N ASP A 206 12.81 14.70 -26.47
CA ASP A 206 13.91 15.06 -27.38
C ASP A 206 15.31 14.57 -26.93
N LEU A 207 15.37 13.90 -25.77
CA LEU A 207 16.58 13.38 -25.11
C LEU A 207 17.50 14.47 -24.51
N THR A 208 16.96 15.68 -24.30
CA THR A 208 17.60 16.77 -23.56
C THR A 208 16.86 17.01 -22.25
N TRP A 209 17.60 17.35 -21.18
CA TRP A 209 17.00 17.67 -19.89
C TRP A 209 16.46 19.12 -19.88
N ASN A 210 15.14 19.28 -20.03
CA ASN A 210 14.41 20.54 -19.88
C ASN A 210 14.56 21.10 -18.47
N LEU A 211 14.53 20.22 -17.45
CA LEU A 211 14.82 20.53 -16.05
C LEU A 211 16.04 19.75 -15.58
N ASN A 212 17.01 20.44 -14.97
CA ASN A 212 18.19 19.81 -14.37
C ASN A 212 18.51 20.44 -13.03
N GLN A 213 17.99 19.81 -11.97
CA GLN A 213 17.92 20.32 -10.62
C GLN A 213 18.84 19.52 -9.69
N THR A 214 19.64 20.22 -8.89
CA THR A 214 20.39 19.67 -7.76
C THR A 214 19.73 20.15 -6.47
N ARG A 215 19.58 19.27 -5.47
CA ARG A 215 19.08 19.61 -4.14
C ARG A 215 20.09 19.25 -3.06
N THR A 216 19.98 19.90 -1.90
CA THR A 216 20.71 19.53 -0.68
C THR A 216 19.73 19.28 0.44
N SER A 217 20.08 18.38 1.37
CA SER A 217 19.29 18.06 2.55
C SER A 217 20.05 18.35 3.84
N SER A 218 19.32 18.68 4.90
CA SER A 218 19.85 18.77 6.26
C SER A 218 20.19 17.39 6.82
N THR A 219 20.87 17.36 7.98
CA THR A 219 21.12 16.11 8.74
C THR A 219 19.85 15.44 9.29
N VAL A 220 18.67 16.03 9.07
CA VAL A 220 17.35 15.48 9.42
C VAL A 220 16.45 15.34 8.18
N ASN A 221 17.04 15.32 6.98
CA ASN A 221 16.39 15.03 5.70
C ASN A 221 15.39 16.09 5.20
N GLU A 222 15.49 17.32 5.72
CA GLU A 222 14.75 18.48 5.21
C GLU A 222 15.49 19.07 4.00
N ILE A 223 14.80 19.36 2.89
CA ILE A 223 15.43 19.98 1.70
C ILE A 223 15.88 21.41 2.05
N THR A 224 17.19 21.66 2.09
CA THR A 224 17.79 22.95 2.50
C THR A 224 18.14 23.89 1.36
N ASN A 225 18.25 23.39 0.13
CA ASN A 225 18.52 24.20 -1.05
C ASN A 225 18.09 23.45 -2.31
N ILE A 226 17.62 24.19 -3.30
CA ILE A 226 17.31 23.72 -4.65
C ILE A 226 18.00 24.65 -5.65
N THR A 227 18.67 24.09 -6.67
CA THR A 227 19.37 24.86 -7.72
C THR A 227 19.31 24.17 -9.07
N GLU A 228 18.91 24.91 -10.09
CA GLU A 228 18.77 24.45 -11.47
C GLU A 228 19.93 24.93 -12.38
N THR A 229 20.31 24.08 -13.32
CA THR A 229 21.20 24.43 -14.45
C THR A 229 20.46 24.46 -15.80
N ALA A 230 19.24 23.93 -15.83
CA ALA A 230 18.26 24.02 -16.90
C ALA A 230 16.86 23.95 -16.26
N GLY A 231 15.87 24.60 -16.86
CA GLY A 231 14.51 24.73 -16.33
C GLY A 231 14.32 25.96 -15.44
N PRO A 232 13.08 26.22 -14.98
CA PRO A 232 12.76 27.36 -14.12
C PRO A 232 13.31 27.15 -12.70
N SER A 233 13.62 28.24 -11.98
CA SER A 233 14.07 28.15 -10.59
C SER A 233 12.91 27.86 -9.65
N TRP A 234 12.98 26.73 -8.92
CA TRP A 234 11.95 26.34 -7.98
C TRP A 234 12.17 26.98 -6.60
N VAL A 235 11.09 27.15 -5.85
CA VAL A 235 11.15 27.59 -4.46
C VAL A 235 11.88 26.55 -3.62
N THR A 236 12.87 26.98 -2.82
CA THR A 236 13.45 26.11 -1.79
C THR A 236 12.48 25.99 -0.61
N PRO A 237 12.04 24.79 -0.20
CA PRO A 237 11.15 24.63 0.94
C PRO A 237 11.78 25.13 2.25
N ALA A 238 10.94 25.63 3.16
CA ALA A 238 11.35 26.00 4.52
C ALA A 238 10.55 25.20 5.56
N TYR A 239 11.16 24.92 6.72
CA TYR A 239 10.61 24.03 7.72
C TYR A 239 10.55 24.68 9.11
N SER A 240 9.50 24.37 9.85
CA SER A 240 9.39 24.63 11.28
C SER A 240 10.34 23.74 12.09
N LYS A 241 10.60 24.09 13.35
CA LYS A 241 11.41 23.26 14.27
C LYS A 241 10.84 21.86 14.54
N ALA A 242 9.56 21.64 14.23
CA ALA A 242 8.90 20.33 14.32
C ALA A 242 9.06 19.48 13.05
N GLY A 243 9.63 20.04 11.98
CA GLY A 243 9.79 19.39 10.69
C GLY A 243 8.60 19.54 9.73
N ASN A 244 7.61 20.38 10.05
CA ASN A 244 6.54 20.69 9.11
C ASN A 244 7.04 21.72 8.09
N MET A 245 6.84 21.45 6.80
CA MET A 245 7.19 22.32 5.68
C MET A 245 6.28 23.56 5.68
N THR A 246 6.78 24.69 6.18
CA THR A 246 6.07 25.97 6.35
C THR A 246 6.07 26.84 5.10
N THR A 247 7.03 26.62 4.20
CA THR A 247 7.03 27.19 2.84
C THR A 247 7.26 26.04 1.89
N MET A 248 6.41 25.91 0.89
CA MET A 248 6.47 24.83 -0.11
C MET A 248 6.25 25.40 -1.51
N PRO A 249 6.93 24.88 -2.55
CA PRO A 249 6.56 25.15 -3.94
C PRO A 249 5.08 24.85 -4.17
N GLN A 250 4.39 25.60 -5.03
CA GLN A 250 3.06 25.17 -5.46
C GLN A 250 3.22 23.97 -6.42
N PRO A 251 2.50 22.85 -6.24
CA PRO A 251 2.59 21.71 -7.17
C PRO A 251 2.15 22.01 -8.62
N ALA A 252 1.38 23.09 -8.83
CA ALA A 252 0.97 23.54 -10.16
C ALA A 252 1.99 24.52 -10.81
N ASP A 253 2.69 25.32 -9.99
CA ASP A 253 3.78 26.19 -10.40
C ASP A 253 4.87 26.21 -9.32
N PRO A 254 5.92 25.36 -9.44
CA PRO A 254 6.97 25.28 -8.43
C PRO A 254 7.82 26.55 -8.28
N THR A 255 7.65 27.56 -9.13
CA THR A 255 8.34 28.86 -9.03
C THR A 255 7.68 29.81 -8.03
N THR A 256 6.41 29.54 -7.68
CA THR A 256 5.67 30.22 -6.61
C THR A 256 5.57 29.33 -5.37
N SER A 257 5.06 29.87 -4.25
CA SER A 257 5.03 29.15 -2.98
C SER A 257 3.70 29.27 -2.25
N PHE A 258 3.28 28.19 -1.59
CA PHE A 258 2.34 28.31 -0.47
C PHE A 258 3.09 28.53 0.85
N THR A 259 2.50 29.36 1.71
CA THR A 259 2.84 29.42 3.15
C THR A 259 1.87 28.54 3.93
N ALA A 260 2.41 27.63 4.73
CA ALA A 260 1.67 26.57 5.40
C ALA A 260 1.69 26.72 6.93
N THR A 261 0.51 26.62 7.54
CA THR A 261 0.31 26.63 9.00
C THR A 261 -0.11 25.24 9.47
N TYR A 262 0.47 24.79 10.58
CA TYR A 262 0.20 23.49 11.19
C TYR A 262 -0.25 23.68 12.64
N ASP A 263 -1.06 22.74 13.14
CA ASP A 263 -1.39 22.69 14.57
C ASP A 263 -0.32 21.99 15.42
N ALA A 264 -0.57 21.91 16.73
CA ALA A 264 0.32 21.27 17.70
C ALA A 264 0.48 19.74 17.53
N TRP A 265 -0.29 19.12 16.63
CA TRP A 265 -0.20 17.70 16.26
C TRP A 265 0.40 17.51 14.86
N ASN A 266 1.06 18.54 14.31
CA ASN A 266 1.69 18.51 12.98
C ASN A 266 0.70 18.30 11.82
N ARG A 267 -0.57 18.67 11.99
CA ARG A 267 -1.59 18.59 10.93
C ARG A 267 -1.71 19.92 10.20
N LEU A 268 -1.72 19.91 8.87
CA LEU A 268 -1.81 21.12 8.03
C LEU A 268 -3.18 21.78 8.18
N THR A 269 -3.26 22.92 8.88
CA THR A 269 -4.53 23.62 9.16
C THR A 269 -4.84 24.76 8.21
N LYS A 270 -3.84 25.36 7.55
CA LYS A 270 -4.05 26.45 6.59
C LYS A 270 -2.94 26.53 5.54
N LEU A 271 -3.32 26.88 4.31
CA LEU A 271 -2.41 27.31 3.24
C LEU A 271 -2.81 28.72 2.77
N THR A 272 -1.80 29.54 2.47
CA THR A 272 -1.97 30.84 1.80
C THR A 272 -1.04 30.97 0.60
N ASP A 273 -1.50 31.64 -0.45
CA ASP A 273 -0.64 32.18 -1.50
C ASP A 273 -0.50 33.69 -1.28
N GLY A 274 0.72 34.17 -1.06
CA GLY A 274 0.94 35.53 -0.57
C GLY A 274 0.10 35.83 0.70
N THR A 275 -0.80 36.81 0.58
CA THR A 275 -1.77 37.19 1.63
C THR A 275 -3.04 36.35 1.64
N ASP A 276 -3.32 35.65 0.55
CA ASP A 276 -4.64 35.15 0.23
C ASP A 276 -4.76 33.72 0.73
N THR A 277 -5.82 33.43 1.48
CA THR A 277 -6.06 32.06 1.91
C THR A 277 -6.46 31.24 0.69
N VAL A 278 -5.93 30.03 0.55
CA VAL A 278 -6.35 29.07 -0.49
C VAL A 278 -7.07 27.87 0.13
N GLN A 279 -6.70 27.49 1.36
CA GLN A 279 -7.30 26.35 2.06
C GLN A 279 -7.24 26.49 3.58
N GLU A 280 -8.29 26.06 4.27
CA GLU A 280 -8.28 25.75 5.71
C GLU A 280 -8.76 24.31 5.98
N ASN A 281 -8.23 23.65 7.01
CA ASN A 281 -8.62 22.30 7.40
C ASN A 281 -8.97 22.25 8.89
N VAL A 282 -10.05 21.54 9.24
CA VAL A 282 -10.43 21.23 10.63
C VAL A 282 -10.41 19.72 10.82
N TYR A 283 -9.77 19.28 11.90
CA TYR A 283 -9.60 17.87 12.25
C TYR A 283 -10.31 17.55 13.56
N ASP A 284 -10.83 16.34 13.69
CA ASP A 284 -11.36 15.84 14.97
C ASP A 284 -10.26 15.25 15.87
N GLY A 285 -10.67 14.71 17.02
CA GLY A 285 -9.77 14.05 17.97
C GLY A 285 -9.21 12.68 17.52
N ARG A 286 -9.64 12.17 16.36
CA ARG A 286 -9.13 10.94 15.72
C ARG A 286 -8.15 11.26 14.58
N ASN A 287 -7.80 12.53 14.38
CA ASN A 287 -7.08 13.08 13.22
C ASN A 287 -7.85 13.05 11.90
N PHE A 288 -9.15 12.76 11.90
CA PHE A 288 -9.92 12.78 10.64
C PHE A 288 -10.16 14.24 10.24
N ARG A 289 -9.86 14.60 8.99
CA ARG A 289 -10.14 15.93 8.44
C ARG A 289 -11.65 16.07 8.20
N VAL A 290 -12.38 16.56 9.20
CA VAL A 290 -13.85 16.64 9.16
C VAL A 290 -14.38 17.84 8.37
N ILE A 291 -13.59 18.91 8.19
CA ILE A 291 -13.93 20.06 7.35
C ILE A 291 -12.71 20.47 6.53
N GLN A 292 -12.93 20.79 5.26
CA GLN A 292 -12.04 21.61 4.44
C GLN A 292 -12.79 22.87 4.02
N LYS A 293 -12.10 23.99 3.95
CA LYS A 293 -12.58 25.18 3.24
C LYS A 293 -11.63 25.45 2.07
N THR A 294 -12.16 25.82 0.92
CA THR A 294 -11.35 26.33 -0.20
C THR A 294 -11.75 27.76 -0.52
N TYR A 295 -10.83 28.49 -1.12
CA TYR A 295 -10.90 29.94 -1.27
C TYR A 295 -10.43 30.33 -2.66
N THR A 296 -11.02 31.37 -3.22
CA THR A 296 -10.67 31.96 -4.53
C THR A 296 -10.36 33.43 -4.30
N ASP A 297 -9.20 33.90 -4.74
CA ASP A 297 -8.72 35.28 -4.55
C ASP A 297 -8.79 35.76 -3.07
N GLY A 298 -8.59 34.83 -2.14
CA GLY A 298 -8.64 35.07 -0.69
C GLY A 298 -10.03 35.04 -0.06
N ASP A 299 -11.10 35.04 -0.85
CA ASP A 299 -12.49 34.92 -0.39
C ASP A 299 -12.95 33.46 -0.27
N LEU A 300 -13.80 33.16 0.72
CA LEU A 300 -14.28 31.79 0.98
C LEU A 300 -15.20 31.32 -0.14
N ASN A 301 -14.79 30.27 -0.86
CA ASN A 301 -15.55 29.69 -1.98
C ASN A 301 -16.51 28.60 -1.51
N GLU A 302 -16.01 27.55 -0.86
CA GLU A 302 -16.84 26.48 -0.29
C GLU A 302 -16.34 25.99 1.08
N THR A 303 -17.25 25.50 1.92
CA THR A 303 -16.96 24.73 3.13
C THR A 303 -17.45 23.29 2.97
N ARG A 304 -16.52 22.34 2.79
CA ARG A 304 -16.80 20.92 2.57
C ARG A 304 -16.68 20.13 3.86
N GLN A 305 -17.76 19.43 4.24
CA GLN A 305 -17.82 18.54 5.41
C GLN A 305 -17.64 17.08 5.00
N TYR A 306 -16.89 16.31 5.78
CA TYR A 306 -16.53 14.92 5.47
C TYR A 306 -17.07 13.92 6.50
N TYR A 307 -17.78 12.90 6.02
CA TYR A 307 -18.29 11.80 6.83
C TYR A 307 -17.56 10.50 6.50
N TYR A 308 -17.07 9.81 7.54
CA TYR A 308 -16.10 8.72 7.40
C TYR A 308 -16.58 7.38 7.96
N THR A 309 -16.17 6.29 7.32
CA THR A 309 -16.17 4.95 7.94
C THR A 309 -15.20 4.87 9.12
N ASN A 310 -15.35 3.83 9.94
CA ASN A 310 -14.33 3.43 10.92
C ASN A 310 -12.97 2.99 10.30
N ARG A 311 -12.87 2.94 8.97
CA ARG A 311 -11.64 2.66 8.21
C ARG A 311 -10.98 3.92 7.62
N TRP A 312 -11.49 5.12 7.93
CA TRP A 312 -11.02 6.41 7.40
C TRP A 312 -11.37 6.68 5.93
N GLN A 313 -12.27 5.89 5.34
CA GLN A 313 -12.79 6.13 3.99
C GLN A 313 -13.91 7.18 4.06
N ILE A 314 -13.89 8.21 3.22
CA ILE A 314 -14.97 9.22 3.12
C ILE A 314 -16.14 8.55 2.38
N ILE A 315 -17.35 8.56 2.94
CA ILE A 315 -18.53 8.00 2.26
C ILE A 315 -19.53 9.06 1.82
N GLU A 316 -19.55 10.21 2.49
CA GLU A 316 -20.45 11.30 2.17
C GLU A 316 -19.75 12.65 2.36
N GLU A 317 -19.96 13.55 1.41
CA GLU A 317 -19.53 14.95 1.48
C GLU A 317 -20.73 15.87 1.41
N ARG A 318 -20.70 16.97 2.17
CA ARG A 318 -21.73 18.02 2.12
C ARG A 318 -21.09 19.39 1.98
N LEU A 319 -21.74 20.25 1.20
CA LEU A 319 -21.33 21.64 1.02
C LEU A 319 -22.07 22.58 1.98
N ASP A 320 -21.30 23.49 2.55
CA ASP A 320 -21.69 24.59 3.44
C ASP A 320 -22.67 24.17 4.54
N ALA A 321 -23.91 24.63 4.45
CA ALA A 321 -25.00 24.33 5.37
C ALA A 321 -26.00 23.29 4.81
N SER A 322 -25.66 22.61 3.70
CA SER A 322 -26.56 21.66 3.06
C SER A 322 -26.91 20.47 3.95
N SER A 323 -28.17 20.04 3.84
CA SER A 323 -28.65 18.81 4.46
C SER A 323 -28.57 17.59 3.52
N THR A 324 -28.31 17.82 2.23
CA THR A 324 -28.13 16.78 1.21
C THR A 324 -26.64 16.57 0.89
N PRO A 325 -26.26 15.35 0.43
CA PRO A 325 -24.92 15.08 -0.05
C PRO A 325 -24.61 15.87 -1.33
N ASP A 326 -23.39 16.41 -1.41
CA ASP A 326 -22.75 16.79 -2.67
C ASP A 326 -22.18 15.54 -3.36
N ARG A 327 -21.68 14.58 -2.58
CA ARG A 327 -21.08 13.33 -3.10
C ARG A 327 -21.33 12.13 -2.21
N HIS A 328 -21.40 10.96 -2.82
CA HIS A 328 -21.24 9.65 -2.17
C HIS A 328 -20.10 8.85 -2.77
N PHE A 329 -19.50 7.97 -1.96
CA PHE A 329 -18.44 7.06 -2.38
C PHE A 329 -18.77 5.65 -1.89
N VAL A 330 -18.72 4.67 -2.80
CA VAL A 330 -18.94 3.25 -2.48
C VAL A 330 -17.60 2.54 -2.47
N TRP A 331 -17.21 1.98 -1.33
CA TRP A 331 -15.89 1.34 -1.15
C TRP A 331 -15.96 -0.19 -1.13
N GLY A 332 -15.14 -0.76 -2.00
CA GLY A 332 -14.98 -2.18 -2.25
C GLY A 332 -14.15 -2.92 -1.20
N LYS A 333 -13.63 -4.07 -1.61
CA LYS A 333 -12.96 -5.05 -0.74
C LYS A 333 -11.55 -5.43 -1.19
N ARG A 334 -11.13 -5.08 -2.41
CA ARG A 334 -9.84 -5.49 -3.00
C ARG A 334 -8.64 -4.82 -2.32
N TYR A 335 -8.82 -3.57 -1.90
CA TYR A 335 -7.82 -2.72 -1.28
C TYR A 335 -8.45 -1.88 -0.15
N ILE A 336 -7.63 -1.15 0.62
CA ILE A 336 -8.15 -0.29 1.69
C ILE A 336 -8.92 0.92 1.14
N ASP A 337 -8.48 1.48 0.01
CA ASP A 337 -9.11 2.61 -0.69
C ASP A 337 -9.61 2.20 -2.08
N ASP A 338 -10.20 1.00 -2.18
CA ASP A 338 -10.84 0.46 -3.38
C ASP A 338 -12.15 1.19 -3.67
N LEU A 339 -12.13 2.27 -4.46
CA LEU A 339 -13.34 2.99 -4.86
C LEU A 339 -14.06 2.24 -5.99
N ILE A 340 -15.33 1.88 -5.77
CA ILE A 340 -16.18 1.21 -6.76
C ILE A 340 -16.86 2.23 -7.66
N CYS A 341 -17.52 3.22 -7.06
CA CYS A 341 -18.09 4.35 -7.77
C CYS A 341 -18.17 5.59 -6.87
N ARG A 342 -18.19 6.75 -7.52
CA ARG A 342 -18.53 8.04 -6.91
C ARG A 342 -19.82 8.55 -7.53
N ASP A 343 -20.76 8.93 -6.68
CA ASP A 343 -21.87 9.80 -7.04
C ASP A 343 -21.48 11.25 -6.74
N ARG A 344 -21.72 12.19 -7.66
CA ARG A 344 -21.51 13.64 -7.50
C ARG A 344 -22.76 14.40 -7.93
N SER A 345 -22.98 15.55 -7.30
CA SER A 345 -23.97 16.53 -7.74
C SER A 345 -23.39 17.46 -8.80
N ASP A 346 -23.99 17.46 -9.98
CA ASP A 346 -23.75 18.44 -11.04
C ASP A 346 -24.92 19.44 -11.16
N ALA A 347 -26.16 19.00 -10.87
CA ALA A 347 -27.38 19.83 -10.93
C ALA A 347 -28.17 19.95 -9.60
N GLY A 348 -27.55 19.71 -8.44
CA GLY A 348 -28.17 19.86 -7.11
C GLY A 348 -28.83 18.58 -6.57
N THR A 349 -28.70 17.47 -7.30
CA THR A 349 -28.99 16.09 -6.92
C THR A 349 -27.79 15.23 -7.25
N LEU A 350 -27.62 14.05 -6.67
CA LEU A 350 -26.56 13.10 -7.07
C LEU A 350 -26.89 12.48 -8.46
N ASP A 351 -26.54 13.18 -9.53
CA ASP A 351 -26.89 12.85 -10.91
C ASP A 351 -25.72 12.36 -11.78
N GLU A 352 -24.47 12.57 -11.34
CA GLU A 352 -23.29 12.01 -11.98
C GLU A 352 -22.77 10.79 -11.20
N ARG A 353 -22.78 9.59 -11.82
CA ARG A 353 -22.08 8.40 -11.31
C ARG A 353 -20.93 8.00 -12.23
N LEU A 354 -19.73 7.89 -11.66
CA LEU A 354 -18.51 7.45 -12.35
C LEU A 354 -17.84 6.29 -11.62
N TYR A 355 -17.24 5.40 -12.40
CA TYR A 355 -16.52 4.19 -11.99
C TYR A 355 -15.02 4.34 -12.33
N PRO A 356 -14.11 4.35 -11.35
CA PRO A 356 -12.67 4.40 -11.61
C PRO A 356 -12.12 3.03 -11.99
N LEU A 357 -11.15 3.02 -12.90
CA LEU A 357 -10.41 1.84 -13.34
C LEU A 357 -8.98 1.89 -12.77
N PRO A 358 -8.71 1.40 -11.54
CA PRO A 358 -7.36 1.33 -11.00
C PRO A 358 -6.47 0.26 -11.66
N GLY A 359 -5.20 0.59 -11.87
CA GLY A 359 -4.14 -0.37 -12.20
C GLY A 359 -3.57 -1.10 -10.97
N GLY A 360 -2.51 -1.87 -11.15
CA GLY A 360 -1.87 -2.70 -10.12
C GLY A 360 -1.17 -1.96 -8.98
N ASN A 361 -1.11 -0.62 -9.04
CA ASN A 361 -0.68 0.27 -7.94
C ASN A 361 -1.82 1.13 -7.38
N TRP A 362 -3.08 0.83 -7.73
CA TRP A 362 -4.26 1.64 -7.35
C TRP A 362 -4.31 3.05 -7.96
N ASN A 363 -3.37 3.40 -8.84
CA ASN A 363 -3.46 4.54 -9.75
C ASN A 363 -4.67 4.37 -10.67
N VAL A 364 -5.64 5.28 -10.60
CA VAL A 364 -6.83 5.29 -11.47
C VAL A 364 -6.43 5.72 -12.88
N THR A 365 -6.50 4.81 -13.87
CA THR A 365 -6.05 5.10 -15.24
C THR A 365 -7.16 5.63 -16.15
N ALA A 366 -8.42 5.39 -15.80
CA ALA A 366 -9.58 5.87 -16.54
C ALA A 366 -10.84 5.95 -15.66
N LEU A 367 -11.79 6.78 -16.09
CA LEU A 367 -13.13 6.89 -15.53
C LEU A 367 -14.17 6.44 -16.55
N VAL A 368 -15.16 5.66 -16.11
CA VAL A 368 -16.25 5.13 -16.92
C VAL A 368 -17.59 5.64 -16.37
N ASN A 369 -18.51 6.03 -17.25
CA ASN A 369 -19.87 6.45 -16.87
C ASN A 369 -20.84 5.26 -16.75
N THR A 370 -22.08 5.52 -16.36
CA THR A 370 -23.15 4.52 -16.21
C THR A 370 -23.55 3.79 -17.51
N SER A 371 -23.05 4.21 -18.67
CA SER A 371 -23.27 3.56 -19.97
C SER A 371 -22.06 2.75 -20.46
N GLY A 372 -21.08 2.48 -19.59
CA GLY A 372 -19.86 1.74 -19.94
C GLY A 372 -18.87 2.52 -20.82
N ALA A 373 -19.10 3.80 -21.07
CA ALA A 373 -18.21 4.63 -21.88
C ALA A 373 -17.09 5.25 -21.03
N VAL A 374 -15.84 5.15 -21.49
CA VAL A 374 -14.71 5.91 -20.92
C VAL A 374 -14.92 7.40 -21.21
N VAL A 375 -14.84 8.22 -20.16
CA VAL A 375 -15.04 9.67 -20.25
C VAL A 375 -13.77 10.47 -20.00
N GLU A 376 -12.88 9.97 -19.14
CA GLU A 376 -11.61 10.59 -18.76
C GLU A 376 -10.54 9.52 -18.61
N ARG A 377 -9.28 9.89 -18.85
CA ARG A 377 -8.09 9.07 -18.62
C ARG A 377 -7.09 9.86 -17.78
N ILE A 378 -6.28 9.16 -17.01
CA ILE A 378 -5.27 9.77 -16.15
C ILE A 378 -4.00 8.93 -16.27
N GLU A 379 -2.88 9.58 -16.58
CA GLU A 379 -1.55 8.97 -16.48
C GLU A 379 -0.78 9.68 -15.37
N TYR A 380 0.22 9.03 -14.79
CA TYR A 380 1.01 9.59 -13.69
C TYR A 380 2.50 9.46 -14.01
N ASP A 381 3.29 10.44 -13.61
CA ASP A 381 4.72 10.20 -13.41
C ASP A 381 4.95 9.20 -12.25
N PRO A 382 6.16 8.65 -12.08
CA PRO A 382 6.45 7.68 -11.05
C PRO A 382 6.09 8.10 -9.62
N TYR A 383 6.23 9.38 -9.27
CA TYR A 383 5.97 9.90 -7.93
C TYR A 383 4.56 10.50 -7.77
N GLY A 384 3.73 10.50 -8.81
CA GLY A 384 2.29 10.74 -8.76
C GLY A 384 1.79 12.05 -9.36
N GLN A 385 2.63 12.80 -10.08
CA GLN A 385 2.16 13.97 -10.83
C GLN A 385 1.20 13.51 -11.94
N ALA A 386 -0.06 13.93 -11.85
CA ALA A 386 -1.10 13.52 -12.79
C ALA A 386 -1.04 14.31 -14.11
N THR A 387 -1.20 13.59 -15.23
CA THR A 387 -1.54 14.10 -16.56
C THR A 387 -2.99 13.75 -16.83
N TRP A 388 -3.85 14.76 -16.90
CA TRP A 388 -5.28 14.60 -17.19
C TRP A 388 -5.52 14.51 -18.69
N LEU A 389 -6.35 13.56 -19.12
CA LEU A 389 -6.56 13.22 -20.53
C LEU A 389 -8.05 13.01 -20.82
N SER A 390 -8.49 13.36 -22.03
CA SER A 390 -9.80 12.93 -22.53
C SER A 390 -9.85 11.40 -22.67
N SER A 391 -11.06 10.87 -22.89
CA SER A 391 -11.27 9.46 -23.28
C SER A 391 -10.44 9.01 -24.50
N THR A 392 -10.01 9.95 -25.34
CA THR A 392 -9.16 9.74 -26.54
C THR A 392 -7.72 10.23 -26.37
N PHE A 393 -7.20 10.25 -25.14
CA PHE A 393 -5.80 10.59 -24.82
C PHE A 393 -5.35 12.02 -25.18
N VAL A 394 -6.28 12.98 -25.28
CA VAL A 394 -5.95 14.41 -25.51
C VAL A 394 -5.76 15.13 -24.18
N GLY A 395 -4.63 15.82 -24.01
CA GLY A 395 -4.28 16.59 -22.80
C GLY A 395 -5.35 17.57 -22.32
N GLN A 396 -5.61 17.57 -21.02
CA GLN A 396 -6.50 18.49 -20.30
C GLN A 396 -5.71 19.23 -19.21
N SER A 397 -6.15 20.45 -18.85
CA SER A 397 -5.53 21.23 -17.77
C SER A 397 -5.81 20.68 -16.37
N SER A 398 -6.91 19.94 -16.22
CA SER A 398 -7.42 19.39 -14.97
C SER A 398 -8.38 18.23 -15.29
N SER A 399 -8.89 17.56 -14.27
CA SER A 399 -10.05 16.66 -14.45
C SER A 399 -11.24 17.43 -15.03
N LEU A 400 -11.90 16.82 -16.01
CA LEU A 400 -13.18 17.24 -16.59
C LEU A 400 -14.36 16.98 -15.65
N TYR A 401 -14.17 16.10 -14.67
CA TYR A 401 -15.20 15.60 -13.75
C TYR A 401 -14.93 15.97 -12.29
N ASN A 402 -14.00 16.91 -12.05
CA ASN A 402 -13.50 17.25 -10.72
C ASN A 402 -13.16 15.99 -9.92
N TRP A 403 -12.26 15.13 -10.41
CA TRP A 403 -11.99 13.82 -9.83
C TRP A 403 -10.90 13.83 -8.75
N GLU A 404 -11.22 13.40 -7.53
CA GLU A 404 -10.30 13.46 -6.38
C GLU A 404 -9.55 12.16 -6.08
N THR A 405 -10.02 10.99 -6.52
CA THR A 405 -9.47 9.70 -6.03
C THR A 405 -8.54 9.10 -7.08
N SER A 406 -7.28 9.52 -7.12
CA SER A 406 -6.41 9.39 -8.31
C SER A 406 -5.17 8.50 -8.10
N TYR A 407 -3.99 9.08 -7.87
CA TYR A 407 -2.74 8.33 -7.66
C TYR A 407 -2.84 7.45 -6.41
N CYS A 408 -2.55 6.14 -6.53
CA CYS A 408 -2.71 5.13 -5.47
C CYS A 408 -4.09 5.11 -4.78
N SER A 409 -5.13 5.64 -5.45
CA SER A 409 -6.47 5.93 -4.89
C SER A 409 -6.45 6.90 -3.70
N TYR A 410 -5.40 7.71 -3.57
CA TYR A 410 -5.32 8.82 -2.63
C TYR A 410 -6.22 9.99 -3.04
N ARG A 411 -6.53 10.85 -2.06
CA ARG A 411 -7.32 12.05 -2.29
C ARG A 411 -6.48 13.24 -2.76
N PHE A 412 -6.52 13.50 -4.05
CA PHE A 412 -6.07 14.74 -4.69
C PHE A 412 -6.93 15.95 -4.27
N ASN A 413 -6.37 17.14 -4.40
CA ASN A 413 -6.96 18.42 -4.03
C ASN A 413 -6.70 19.42 -5.17
N GLY A 414 -7.72 19.74 -5.96
CA GLY A 414 -7.57 20.51 -7.19
C GLY A 414 -7.00 21.91 -6.98
N GLU A 415 -7.36 22.55 -5.87
CA GLU A 415 -6.97 23.92 -5.53
C GLU A 415 -5.51 24.05 -5.08
N THR A 416 -4.86 22.96 -4.67
CA THR A 416 -3.49 23.00 -4.12
C THR A 416 -2.53 22.00 -4.75
N GLY A 417 -3.02 21.06 -5.56
CA GLY A 417 -2.22 19.99 -6.16
C GLY A 417 -1.62 18.97 -5.16
N LEU A 418 -1.93 19.08 -3.87
CA LEU A 418 -1.44 18.18 -2.83
C LEU A 418 -2.35 16.95 -2.67
N PHE A 419 -1.78 15.83 -2.25
CA PHE A 419 -2.54 14.65 -1.85
C PHE A 419 -2.71 14.59 -0.34
N HIS A 420 -3.96 14.45 0.13
CA HIS A 420 -4.28 14.22 1.54
C HIS A 420 -4.42 12.72 1.82
N ILE A 421 -3.51 12.19 2.64
CA ILE A 421 -3.38 10.75 2.90
C ILE A 421 -3.38 10.53 4.42
N CYS A 422 -4.59 10.38 4.98
CA CYS A 422 -4.88 10.18 6.41
C CYS A 422 -4.09 11.11 7.37
N TYR A 423 -2.87 10.73 7.74
CA TYR A 423 -2.02 11.47 8.69
C TYR A 423 -1.15 12.57 8.06
N ARG A 424 -0.82 12.48 6.77
CA ARG A 424 0.14 13.37 6.10
C ARG A 424 -0.41 13.96 4.80
N MET A 425 0.18 15.08 4.37
CA MET A 425 0.02 15.59 3.01
C MET A 425 1.26 15.22 2.20
N TYR A 426 1.06 14.77 0.97
CA TYR A 426 2.12 14.36 0.05
C TYR A 426 2.26 15.37 -1.09
N HIS A 427 3.51 15.72 -1.42
CA HIS A 427 3.89 16.71 -2.41
C HIS A 427 4.63 16.03 -3.56
N VAL A 428 3.90 15.71 -4.63
CA VAL A 428 4.35 14.88 -5.77
C VAL A 428 5.62 15.41 -6.43
N GLN A 429 5.66 16.71 -6.77
CA GLN A 429 6.80 17.37 -7.42
C GLN A 429 8.08 17.37 -6.54
N MET A 430 7.90 17.29 -5.22
CA MET A 430 9.00 17.18 -4.27
C MET A 430 9.39 15.73 -3.95
N GLY A 431 8.53 14.74 -4.25
CA GLY A 431 8.74 13.33 -3.93
C GLY A 431 8.70 13.02 -2.43
N THR A 432 8.04 13.86 -1.63
CA THR A 432 8.16 13.90 -0.18
C THR A 432 6.84 14.18 0.53
N TRP A 433 6.75 13.71 1.76
CA TRP A 433 5.76 14.20 2.72
C TRP A 433 6.04 15.66 3.14
N THR A 434 5.00 16.45 3.43
CA THR A 434 5.15 17.83 3.91
C THR A 434 5.40 17.93 5.42
N SER A 435 5.31 16.82 6.15
CA SER A 435 5.62 16.69 7.57
C SER A 435 6.34 15.38 7.83
N ARG A 436 7.11 15.34 8.93
CA ARG A 436 7.81 14.11 9.37
C ARG A 436 6.80 13.02 9.73
N ASP A 437 7.20 11.78 9.49
CA ASP A 437 6.44 10.61 9.88
C ASP A 437 6.05 10.63 11.38
N PRO A 438 4.75 10.56 11.72
CA PRO A 438 4.28 10.40 13.09
C PRO A 438 4.79 9.13 13.81
N LEU A 439 5.18 8.07 13.08
CA LEU A 439 5.84 6.88 13.65
C LEU A 439 7.35 7.08 13.85
N GLY A 440 7.91 8.18 13.34
CA GLY A 440 9.34 8.49 13.43
C GLY A 440 10.18 7.68 12.44
N TYR A 441 11.25 7.07 12.91
CA TYR A 441 12.18 6.28 12.07
C TYR A 441 11.73 4.81 11.94
N ALA A 442 10.43 4.57 11.73
CA ALA A 442 9.87 3.23 11.65
C ALA A 442 10.19 2.54 10.32
N ASP A 443 10.10 3.29 9.21
CA ASP A 443 10.19 2.77 7.85
C ASP A 443 11.43 3.26 7.09
N GLY A 444 12.32 4.00 7.75
CA GLY A 444 13.57 4.48 7.17
C GLY A 444 14.29 5.52 8.02
N MET A 445 15.47 5.92 7.57
CA MET A 445 16.23 7.02 8.19
C MET A 445 15.73 8.41 7.75
N SER A 446 14.99 8.50 6.65
CA SER A 446 14.27 9.71 6.26
C SER A 446 12.80 9.61 6.66
N GLN A 447 12.34 10.58 7.45
CA GLN A 447 10.95 10.71 7.89
C GLN A 447 10.05 11.41 6.85
N TYR A 448 10.64 11.72 5.69
CA TYR A 448 10.08 12.48 4.58
C TYR A 448 10.00 11.65 3.30
N GLU A 449 10.80 10.59 3.20
CA GLU A 449 10.85 9.68 2.06
C GLU A 449 9.49 9.02 1.81
N TYR A 450 9.07 9.06 0.54
CA TYR A 450 7.86 8.40 0.09
C TYR A 450 8.19 6.97 -0.36
N ILE A 451 7.62 5.98 0.34
CA ILE A 451 7.69 4.54 0.05
C ILE A 451 9.08 4.01 -0.34
N MET A 452 10.08 4.33 0.50
CA MET A 452 11.48 3.89 0.35
C MET A 452 12.07 4.20 -1.03
N SER A 453 11.62 5.28 -1.68
CA SER A 453 11.98 5.66 -3.05
C SER A 453 11.65 4.58 -4.10
N GLY A 454 10.66 3.71 -3.84
CA GLY A 454 10.18 2.66 -4.75
C GLY A 454 8.73 2.85 -5.22
N PRO A 455 8.34 4.01 -5.79
CA PRO A 455 6.92 4.36 -5.93
C PRO A 455 6.16 3.62 -7.03
N ILE A 456 6.87 2.86 -7.87
CA ILE A 456 6.28 2.00 -8.89
C ILE A 456 5.75 0.68 -8.31
N ASP A 457 6.19 0.29 -7.11
CA ASP A 457 5.98 -1.06 -6.55
C ASP A 457 5.14 -1.09 -5.26
N GLY A 458 4.80 0.06 -4.68
CA GLY A 458 4.02 0.14 -3.44
C GLY A 458 3.11 1.36 -3.32
N SER A 459 2.40 1.43 -2.20
CA SER A 459 1.60 2.58 -1.76
C SER A 459 1.64 2.71 -0.23
N ASP A 460 1.42 3.92 0.29
CA ASP A 460 1.26 4.23 1.71
C ASP A 460 -0.14 4.82 1.97
N PRO A 461 -1.20 3.99 2.01
CA PRO A 461 -2.59 4.45 2.17
C PRO A 461 -2.89 5.20 3.49
N ARG A 462 -1.96 5.23 4.44
CA ARG A 462 -2.12 5.97 5.69
C ARG A 462 -1.22 7.19 5.80
N GLY A 463 -0.21 7.32 4.94
CA GLY A 463 0.86 8.27 5.19
C GLY A 463 1.56 7.95 6.51
N LEU A 464 1.92 6.68 6.75
CA LEU A 464 2.71 6.20 7.91
C LEU A 464 3.67 5.05 7.60
N GLN A 465 3.44 4.29 6.52
CA GLN A 465 4.04 2.97 6.23
C GLN A 465 3.98 1.97 7.43
N GLU A 466 4.61 0.77 7.36
CA GLU A 466 4.13 -0.42 8.11
C GLU A 466 5.21 -1.31 8.78
N CYS A 467 5.06 -1.51 10.10
CA CYS A 467 5.73 -2.56 10.86
C CYS A 467 5.45 -3.99 10.33
N SER A 468 6.50 -4.77 10.07
CA SER A 468 6.38 -6.22 9.81
C SER A 468 7.18 -7.10 10.78
N VAL A 469 6.71 -8.33 10.98
CA VAL A 469 7.33 -9.38 11.79
C VAL A 469 7.40 -10.64 10.92
N THR A 470 8.60 -11.01 10.47
CA THR A 470 8.80 -12.20 9.63
C THR A 470 9.38 -13.36 10.45
N VAL A 471 8.81 -14.55 10.26
CA VAL A 471 9.22 -15.84 10.83
C VAL A 471 9.78 -16.69 9.71
N TYR A 472 10.97 -17.26 9.88
CA TYR A 472 11.55 -18.20 8.92
C TYR A 472 11.47 -19.63 9.47
N ALA A 473 10.94 -20.56 8.68
CA ALA A 473 10.71 -21.96 9.05
C ALA A 473 11.43 -22.90 8.08
N GLY A 474 12.00 -24.00 8.59
CA GLY A 474 12.82 -24.89 7.77
C GLY A 474 13.95 -25.58 8.52
N ASN A 475 14.79 -26.33 7.79
CA ASN A 475 16.02 -26.90 8.34
C ASN A 475 17.09 -25.80 8.47
N ASN A 476 17.88 -25.82 9.54
CA ASN A 476 18.82 -24.75 9.90
C ASN A 476 19.85 -24.48 8.82
N TYR A 477 20.24 -25.50 8.05
CA TYR A 477 21.16 -25.34 6.93
C TYR A 477 20.53 -24.51 5.81
N ASN A 478 19.29 -24.82 5.42
CA ASN A 478 18.58 -24.18 4.32
C ASN A 478 17.97 -22.83 4.73
N VAL A 479 17.42 -22.67 5.94
CA VAL A 479 17.09 -21.36 6.52
C VAL A 479 18.34 -20.48 6.67
N GLY A 480 19.44 -21.05 7.17
CA GLY A 480 20.72 -20.35 7.28
C GLY A 480 21.31 -19.96 5.92
N LYS A 481 21.02 -20.72 4.87
CA LYS A 481 21.35 -20.40 3.48
C LYS A 481 20.42 -19.31 2.92
N MET A 482 19.10 -19.41 3.10
CA MET A 482 18.15 -18.36 2.69
C MET A 482 18.47 -17.01 3.35
N LEU A 483 18.89 -17.00 4.62
CA LEU A 483 19.34 -15.80 5.29
C LEU A 483 20.68 -15.27 4.72
N LYS A 484 21.60 -16.13 4.27
CA LYS A 484 22.83 -15.70 3.55
C LYS A 484 22.52 -15.15 2.16
N ASP A 485 21.66 -15.83 1.41
CA ASP A 485 21.27 -15.47 0.05
C ASP A 485 20.44 -14.18 0.03
N LYS A 486 19.68 -13.89 1.11
CA LYS A 486 18.91 -12.65 1.31
C LYS A 486 19.72 -11.51 1.95
N TYR A 487 20.78 -11.80 2.70
CA TYR A 487 21.62 -10.82 3.39
C TYR A 487 23.13 -11.13 3.18
N PRO A 488 23.70 -10.80 2.01
CA PRO A 488 25.07 -11.20 1.66
C PRO A 488 26.17 -10.33 2.31
N GLU A 489 26.64 -10.72 3.51
CA GLU A 489 28.02 -11.19 3.77
C GLU A 489 28.41 -11.34 5.28
N ASP A 490 29.36 -12.26 5.51
CA ASP A 490 30.28 -12.48 6.66
C ASP A 490 29.83 -12.53 8.14
N THR A 491 28.57 -12.32 8.49
CA THR A 491 28.13 -12.30 9.91
C THR A 491 27.69 -13.64 10.54
N ILE A 492 27.73 -14.76 9.82
CA ILE A 492 27.23 -16.06 10.31
C ILE A 492 28.37 -16.98 10.77
N PRO A 493 28.41 -17.40 12.06
CA PRO A 493 29.52 -18.19 12.61
C PRO A 493 29.80 -19.49 11.85
N LYS A 494 31.08 -19.78 11.62
CA LYS A 494 31.52 -21.13 11.21
C LYS A 494 31.47 -22.07 12.43
N ASN A 495 30.82 -23.21 12.25
CA ASN A 495 30.83 -24.38 13.14
C ASN A 495 30.27 -24.16 14.57
N GLN A 496 28.94 -24.21 14.75
CA GLN A 496 28.28 -25.17 15.66
C GLN A 496 26.74 -25.03 15.68
N PHE A 497 26.08 -26.19 15.59
CA PHE A 497 24.64 -26.47 15.69
C PHE A 497 23.77 -25.50 16.51
N ILE A 498 22.75 -24.92 15.86
CA ILE A 498 21.55 -24.38 16.52
C ILE A 498 20.31 -24.77 15.70
N ALA A 499 19.30 -25.33 16.36
CA ALA A 499 17.97 -25.59 15.83
C ALA A 499 16.89 -25.28 16.89
N PRO A 500 15.67 -24.87 16.52
CA PRO A 500 15.25 -24.24 15.26
C PRO A 500 14.51 -22.88 15.51
N VAL A 501 14.13 -22.23 14.40
CA VAL A 501 13.25 -21.05 14.30
C VAL A 501 13.72 -19.76 15.00
N GLY A 502 14.04 -18.75 14.20
CA GLY A 502 14.28 -17.38 14.66
C GLY A 502 13.38 -16.39 13.94
N CYS A 503 12.87 -15.39 14.66
CA CYS A 503 12.39 -14.15 14.04
C CYS A 503 13.53 -13.13 14.01
N GLY A 504 13.64 -12.33 12.95
CA GLY A 504 14.79 -11.44 12.74
C GLY A 504 14.40 -10.01 12.38
N ILE A 505 15.15 -9.06 12.93
CA ILE A 505 15.35 -7.68 12.46
C ILE A 505 16.88 -7.45 12.52
N ILE A 506 17.51 -6.84 11.51
CA ILE A 506 18.98 -6.92 11.27
C ILE A 506 19.65 -5.54 11.14
N ASP A 507 20.81 -5.35 11.81
CA ASP A 507 21.85 -4.30 11.69
C ASP A 507 23.01 -4.62 12.69
N SER A 508 24.32 -4.40 12.51
CA SER A 508 25.18 -4.27 11.30
C SER A 508 26.68 -4.59 11.53
N ASP A 509 27.28 -4.19 12.66
CA ASP A 509 28.65 -3.65 12.74
C ASP A 509 29.79 -4.56 13.30
N ASN A 510 29.81 -5.80 12.83
CA ASN A 510 31.02 -6.60 12.50
C ASN A 510 32.25 -6.61 13.45
N THR A 511 32.09 -6.85 14.77
CA THR A 511 33.19 -7.33 15.66
C THR A 511 32.71 -8.38 16.68
N PRO A 512 33.57 -9.31 17.17
CA PRO A 512 33.11 -10.48 17.92
C PRO A 512 32.87 -10.21 19.41
N LYS A 513 31.66 -10.50 19.91
CA LYS A 513 31.30 -10.46 21.34
C LYS A 513 30.31 -11.57 21.74
N SER A 514 30.22 -11.83 23.05
CA SER A 514 29.46 -12.95 23.60
C SER A 514 27.94 -12.66 23.73
N LEU A 515 27.11 -13.72 23.78
CA LEU A 515 25.64 -13.62 23.84
C LEU A 515 25.12 -12.74 25.00
N GLN A 516 25.89 -12.66 26.10
CA GLN A 516 25.54 -11.87 27.28
C GLN A 516 25.91 -10.38 27.14
N GLU A 517 26.86 -10.03 26.26
CA GLU A 517 27.20 -8.64 25.91
C GLU A 517 26.29 -8.07 24.81
N ILE A 518 25.78 -8.93 23.92
CA ILE A 518 24.84 -8.55 22.84
C ILE A 518 23.54 -7.97 23.43
N VAL A 519 23.04 -8.54 24.53
CA VAL A 519 21.84 -8.06 25.25
C VAL A 519 22.01 -6.64 25.83
N GLU A 520 23.23 -6.14 25.93
CA GLU A 520 23.55 -5.00 26.79
C GLU A 520 24.12 -3.75 26.10
N THR A 521 24.41 -3.75 24.78
CA THR A 521 25.29 -2.68 24.23
C THR A 521 25.02 -2.03 22.85
N LYS A 522 24.10 -2.51 21.98
CA LYS A 522 23.63 -1.75 20.78
C LYS A 522 22.12 -1.91 20.54
N HIS A 523 21.55 -1.14 19.60
CA HIS A 523 20.24 -0.48 19.74
C HIS A 523 19.04 -1.40 20.11
N PRO A 524 18.13 -0.97 21.02
CA PRO A 524 17.32 -1.90 21.82
C PRO A 524 15.85 -1.99 21.39
N CYS A 525 15.49 -1.37 20.27
CA CYS A 525 14.16 -1.44 19.67
C CYS A 525 14.00 -2.70 18.80
N ASN A 526 15.09 -3.18 18.19
CA ASN A 526 15.10 -4.33 17.29
C ASN A 526 15.36 -5.60 18.09
N SER A 527 14.29 -6.33 18.44
CA SER A 527 14.38 -7.55 19.24
C SER A 527 14.34 -8.81 18.38
N ILE A 528 15.45 -9.55 18.34
CA ILE A 528 15.51 -10.95 17.87
C ILE A 528 14.93 -11.83 18.99
N ILE A 529 13.73 -12.38 18.79
CA ILE A 529 13.12 -13.35 19.71
C ILE A 529 13.51 -14.75 19.22
N SER A 530 14.59 -15.29 19.77
CA SER A 530 14.96 -16.71 19.56
C SER A 530 14.24 -17.59 20.57
N TYR A 531 13.61 -18.68 20.09
CA TYR A 531 12.90 -19.64 20.94
C TYR A 531 13.65 -20.98 20.98
N SER A 532 14.76 -21.06 21.73
CA SER A 532 15.45 -22.34 21.88
C SER A 532 14.63 -23.29 22.77
N SER A 533 14.17 -24.40 22.20
CA SER A 533 13.67 -25.55 22.98
C SER A 533 14.76 -25.98 23.98
N LYS A 534 14.43 -26.01 25.28
CA LYS A 534 15.39 -26.39 26.35
C LYS A 534 15.78 -27.89 26.35
N LYS A 535 15.43 -28.67 25.33
CA LYS A 535 15.66 -30.12 25.29
C LYS A 535 16.70 -30.55 24.24
N ARG A 536 17.94 -30.61 24.75
CA ARG A 536 19.07 -31.48 24.35
C ARG A 536 19.82 -31.12 23.05
N LYS A 537 21.14 -31.30 23.15
CA LYS A 537 22.05 -31.43 21.99
C LYS A 537 21.73 -32.74 21.28
N GLY A 538 21.77 -32.74 19.94
CA GLY A 538 21.53 -33.91 19.10
C GLY A 538 20.04 -34.17 18.82
N THR A 539 19.73 -34.30 17.53
CA THR A 539 18.49 -34.84 16.95
C THR A 539 17.16 -34.25 17.48
N LEU A 540 16.59 -33.30 16.74
CA LEU A 540 15.24 -32.80 17.02
C LEU A 540 14.21 -33.77 16.44
N TYR A 541 13.64 -34.64 17.29
CA TYR A 541 12.66 -35.64 16.83
C TYR A 541 11.46 -34.97 16.15
N PHE A 542 11.17 -35.37 14.92
CA PHE A 542 10.35 -34.64 13.96
C PHE A 542 8.95 -34.24 14.45
N SER A 543 8.32 -35.06 15.31
CA SER A 543 7.08 -34.73 16.04
C SER A 543 7.11 -33.43 16.87
N GLN A 544 8.30 -32.88 17.11
CA GLN A 544 8.53 -31.63 17.84
C GLN A 544 8.74 -30.43 16.91
N ALA A 545 9.14 -30.63 15.65
CA ALA A 545 9.41 -29.53 14.71
C ALA A 545 8.15 -28.68 14.46
N THR A 546 7.02 -29.34 14.17
CA THR A 546 5.71 -28.69 13.99
C THR A 546 5.26 -27.94 15.26
N SER A 547 5.53 -28.50 16.45
CA SER A 547 5.25 -27.82 17.72
C SER A 547 6.10 -26.56 17.87
N VAL A 548 7.40 -26.63 17.57
CA VAL A 548 8.31 -25.50 17.76
C VAL A 548 8.07 -24.38 16.74
N ILE A 549 7.73 -24.68 15.49
CA ILE A 549 7.33 -23.64 14.53
C ILE A 549 5.99 -23.01 14.95
N LYS A 550 5.01 -23.80 15.42
CA LYS A 550 3.78 -23.27 16.01
C LYS A 550 4.07 -22.37 17.22
N ASP A 551 4.88 -22.83 18.18
CA ASP A 551 5.23 -22.07 19.38
C ASP A 551 5.92 -20.74 19.04
N THR A 552 6.71 -20.73 17.95
CA THR A 552 7.41 -19.54 17.44
C THR A 552 6.48 -18.61 16.66
N LEU A 553 5.55 -19.14 15.88
CA LEU A 553 4.49 -18.32 15.26
C LEU A 553 3.59 -17.70 16.32
N ASP A 554 3.17 -18.48 17.32
CA ASP A 554 2.45 -17.96 18.49
C ASP A 554 3.30 -16.94 19.26
N ALA A 555 4.63 -17.05 19.27
CA ALA A 555 5.54 -16.04 19.84
C ALA A 555 5.61 -14.77 18.99
N ALA A 556 5.66 -14.87 17.66
CA ALA A 556 5.62 -13.76 16.74
C ALA A 556 4.26 -13.02 16.80
N ILE A 557 3.15 -13.75 16.90
CA ILE A 557 1.81 -13.21 17.13
C ILE A 557 1.75 -12.51 18.50
N ARG A 558 2.34 -13.08 19.56
CA ARG A 558 2.45 -12.40 20.89
C ARG A 558 3.32 -11.14 20.81
N ALA A 559 4.40 -11.15 20.04
CA ALA A 559 5.28 -10.00 19.84
C ALA A 559 4.56 -8.88 19.09
N ALA A 560 3.93 -9.19 17.96
CA ALA A 560 3.08 -8.28 17.20
C ALA A 560 1.93 -7.70 18.05
N ARG A 561 1.25 -8.52 18.86
CA ARG A 561 0.24 -8.06 19.84
C ARG A 561 0.81 -7.20 20.97
N SER A 562 2.12 -7.26 21.23
CA SER A 562 2.81 -6.42 22.22
C SER A 562 3.20 -5.08 21.60
N LEU A 563 3.76 -5.10 20.38
CA LEU A 563 4.01 -3.90 19.55
C LEU A 563 2.71 -3.09 19.37
N CYS A 564 1.59 -3.77 19.05
CA CYS A 564 0.25 -3.16 19.01
C CYS A 564 -0.23 -2.49 20.31
N LYS A 565 0.40 -2.77 21.46
CA LYS A 565 0.05 -2.19 22.76
C LYS A 565 1.02 -1.09 23.21
N GLY A 566 2.01 -0.76 22.37
CA GLY A 566 3.16 0.07 22.75
C GLY A 566 4.04 -0.63 23.79
N VAL A 567 4.24 -1.94 23.68
CA VAL A 567 5.06 -2.75 24.58
C VAL A 567 6.09 -3.52 23.77
N SER A 568 7.38 -3.22 23.97
CA SER A 568 8.44 -3.91 23.25
C SER A 568 8.56 -5.36 23.76
N PRO A 569 8.82 -6.35 22.88
CA PRO A 569 9.13 -7.72 23.29
C PRO A 569 10.47 -7.85 24.04
N ALA A 570 11.32 -6.82 24.01
CA ALA A 570 12.62 -6.80 24.67
C ALA A 570 12.50 -6.79 26.21
N HIS A 571 13.52 -7.32 26.89
CA HIS A 571 13.52 -7.41 28.35
C HIS A 571 13.47 -6.02 29.01
N PRO A 572 12.64 -5.77 30.05
CA PRO A 572 12.38 -4.41 30.58
C PRO A 572 13.62 -3.61 31.02
N ASN A 573 14.68 -4.30 31.45
CA ASN A 573 15.95 -3.66 31.84
C ASN A 573 16.73 -3.10 30.63
N VAL A 574 16.59 -3.71 29.45
CA VAL A 574 17.26 -3.30 28.20
C VAL A 574 16.66 -1.99 27.67
N LEU A 575 15.33 -1.84 27.78
CA LEU A 575 14.60 -0.62 27.42
C LEU A 575 14.97 0.53 28.37
N LYS A 576 14.98 0.29 29.69
CA LYS A 576 15.36 1.28 30.70
C LYS A 576 16.81 1.74 30.58
N LYS A 577 17.75 0.84 30.26
CA LYS A 577 19.18 1.18 30.12
C LYS A 577 19.45 2.17 28.99
N ASN A 578 18.63 2.15 27.95
CA ASN A 578 18.90 2.82 26.67
C ASN A 578 17.87 3.92 26.29
N ARG A 579 16.85 4.18 27.13
CA ARG A 579 15.84 5.25 26.95
C ARG A 579 14.99 5.15 25.67
N CYS A 580 14.71 3.94 25.20
CA CYS A 580 13.86 3.73 24.03
C CYS A 580 12.40 3.49 24.42
N GLU A 581 11.48 4.15 23.70
CA GLU A 581 10.06 3.83 23.75
C GLU A 581 9.73 2.74 22.71
N PRO A 582 8.78 1.82 22.98
CA PRO A 582 8.37 0.82 22.00
C PRO A 582 7.68 1.45 20.78
N PRO A 583 7.92 0.99 19.55
CA PRO A 583 7.19 1.47 18.39
C PRO A 583 5.69 1.16 18.52
N ILE A 584 4.86 2.16 18.22
CA ILE A 584 3.40 2.05 18.25
C ILE A 584 2.93 1.69 16.83
N CYS A 585 2.92 0.40 16.52
CA CYS A 585 2.41 -0.07 15.25
C CYS A 585 0.87 0.05 15.22
N THR A 586 0.28 0.49 14.09
CA THR A 586 -1.18 0.53 13.88
C THR A 586 -1.70 -0.75 13.21
N SER A 587 -0.85 -1.39 12.42
CA SER A 587 -0.92 -2.80 12.09
C SER A 587 0.50 -3.40 12.16
N VAL A 588 0.56 -4.71 12.40
CA VAL A 588 1.79 -5.50 12.30
C VAL A 588 1.56 -6.66 11.35
N LYS A 589 2.23 -6.65 10.20
CA LYS A 589 2.19 -7.76 9.25
C LYS A 589 3.03 -8.94 9.77
N VAL A 590 2.39 -10.03 10.19
CA VAL A 590 3.08 -11.27 10.58
C VAL A 590 3.14 -12.21 9.39
N LYS A 591 4.34 -12.60 8.94
CA LYS A 591 4.55 -13.49 7.79
C LYS A 591 5.41 -14.69 8.19
N VAL A 592 5.07 -15.88 7.70
CA VAL A 592 5.93 -17.07 7.72
C VAL A 592 6.53 -17.27 6.33
N ILE A 593 7.81 -17.62 6.27
CA ILE A 593 8.53 -17.99 5.05
C ILE A 593 9.19 -19.35 5.30
N CYS A 594 8.82 -20.34 4.50
CA CYS A 594 9.40 -21.69 4.57
C CYS A 594 10.52 -21.91 3.56
N ASP A 595 11.51 -22.72 3.92
CA ASP A 595 12.43 -23.34 2.96
C ASP A 595 11.79 -24.51 2.18
N GLU A 596 12.50 -25.01 1.17
CA GLU A 596 12.04 -26.11 0.32
C GLU A 596 11.79 -27.40 1.10
N ASP A 597 12.57 -27.69 2.16
CA ASP A 597 12.35 -28.88 3.01
C ASP A 597 11.05 -28.77 3.82
N ALA A 598 10.76 -27.62 4.42
CA ALA A 598 9.50 -27.39 5.13
C ALA A 598 8.29 -27.37 4.20
N GLN A 599 8.42 -26.78 3.00
CA GLN A 599 7.36 -26.81 1.97
C GLN A 599 7.10 -28.24 1.50
N ARG A 600 8.16 -29.01 1.17
CA ARG A 600 8.06 -30.40 0.75
C ARG A 600 7.45 -31.28 1.84
N LEU A 601 7.88 -31.11 3.08
CA LEU A 601 7.31 -31.81 4.23
C LEU A 601 5.80 -31.57 4.33
N LEU A 602 5.39 -30.29 4.35
CA LEU A 602 4.00 -29.94 4.65
C LEU A 602 3.04 -30.29 3.51
N SER A 603 3.56 -30.45 2.28
CA SER A 603 2.80 -30.89 1.11
C SER A 603 2.78 -32.42 0.88
N THR A 604 3.88 -33.12 1.18
CA THR A 604 4.05 -34.55 0.81
C THR A 604 4.21 -35.51 1.99
N GLY A 605 4.57 -35.02 3.17
CA GLY A 605 5.01 -35.83 4.30
C GLY A 605 6.47 -36.29 4.23
N ASP A 606 7.16 -36.08 3.11
CA ASP A 606 8.56 -36.46 2.92
C ASP A 606 9.52 -35.40 3.49
N TYR A 607 10.62 -35.84 4.09
CA TYR A 607 11.71 -34.96 4.50
C TYR A 607 13.10 -35.54 4.21
N SER A 608 14.07 -34.64 4.14
CA SER A 608 15.51 -34.89 4.19
C SER A 608 16.06 -34.29 5.48
N ASP A 609 16.80 -35.08 6.27
CA ASP A 609 17.59 -34.58 7.40
C ASP A 609 19.03 -35.11 7.31
N TYR A 610 19.92 -34.57 8.13
CA TYR A 610 21.30 -35.03 8.23
C TYR A 610 21.50 -35.76 9.56
N ASP A 611 22.08 -36.96 9.52
CA ASP A 611 22.42 -37.68 10.75
C ASP A 611 23.64 -37.07 11.47
N ASP A 612 24.00 -37.61 12.64
CA ASP A 612 25.16 -37.12 13.41
C ASP A 612 26.52 -37.34 12.70
N THR A 613 26.54 -38.04 11.56
CA THR A 613 27.73 -38.24 10.70
C THR A 613 27.74 -37.31 9.47
N GLY A 614 26.60 -36.69 9.15
CA GLY A 614 26.42 -35.82 7.99
C GLY A 614 25.91 -36.54 6.73
N GLU A 615 25.44 -37.78 6.83
CA GLU A 615 24.73 -38.43 5.73
C GLU A 615 23.27 -37.97 5.66
N VAL A 616 22.75 -37.83 4.43
CA VAL A 616 21.34 -37.46 4.19
C VAL A 616 20.46 -38.67 4.43
N ILE A 617 19.59 -38.58 5.43
CA ILE A 617 18.54 -39.55 5.73
C ILE A 617 17.20 -39.05 5.19
N HIS A 618 16.47 -39.93 4.50
CA HIS A 618 15.12 -39.66 3.99
C HIS A 618 14.08 -40.35 4.86
N GLY A 619 12.99 -39.64 5.16
CA GLY A 619 11.88 -40.17 5.93
C GLY A 619 10.54 -39.68 5.40
N HIS A 620 9.48 -40.43 5.75
CA HIS A 620 8.10 -40.12 5.40
C HIS A 620 7.25 -40.08 6.68
N VAL A 621 6.38 -39.08 6.81
CA VAL A 621 5.48 -38.90 7.94
C VAL A 621 4.06 -38.66 7.42
N ASP A 622 3.09 -39.35 8.01
CA ASP A 622 1.67 -39.20 7.71
C ASP A 622 1.24 -37.71 7.78
N PRO A 623 0.76 -37.08 6.68
CA PRO A 623 0.62 -35.62 6.54
C PRO A 623 -0.56 -35.01 7.32
N LYS A 624 -0.84 -35.51 8.52
CA LYS A 624 -1.86 -35.07 9.50
C LYS A 624 -1.72 -33.63 10.00
N TYR A 625 -0.75 -32.87 9.50
CA TYR A 625 -0.36 -31.55 9.99
C TYR A 625 -0.32 -30.45 8.93
N SER A 626 -0.91 -30.67 7.74
CA SER A 626 -1.15 -29.60 6.75
C SER A 626 -2.24 -28.60 7.18
N ASN A 627 -2.94 -28.87 8.30
CA ASN A 627 -4.15 -28.15 8.71
C ASN A 627 -4.12 -27.82 10.22
N ILE A 628 -3.11 -27.07 10.66
CA ILE A 628 -2.81 -26.79 12.07
C ILE A 628 -3.75 -25.70 12.62
N PRO A 629 -4.38 -25.87 13.79
CA PRO A 629 -5.07 -24.78 14.47
C PRO A 629 -4.06 -23.79 15.07
N PHE A 630 -4.10 -22.53 14.62
CA PHE A 630 -3.29 -21.43 15.12
C PHE A 630 -3.82 -20.89 16.47
N GLY A 631 -3.00 -20.15 17.24
CA GLY A 631 -3.36 -19.58 18.55
C GLY A 631 -4.43 -18.46 18.52
N ASP A 632 -5.08 -18.26 17.39
CA ASP A 632 -6.18 -17.33 17.13
C ASP A 632 -7.45 -18.00 16.57
N GLY A 633 -7.45 -19.34 16.45
CA GLY A 633 -8.60 -20.15 16.05
C GLY A 633 -8.68 -20.53 14.57
N THR A 634 -7.86 -19.95 13.68
CA THR A 634 -7.87 -20.32 12.25
C THR A 634 -7.11 -21.63 11.99
N ARG A 635 -7.28 -22.21 10.80
CA ARG A 635 -6.53 -23.38 10.31
C ARG A 635 -6.04 -23.14 8.89
N GLY A 636 -4.85 -23.64 8.56
CA GLY A 636 -4.28 -23.53 7.21
C GLY A 636 -2.83 -24.03 7.15
N SER A 637 -2.24 -23.91 5.95
CA SER A 637 -0.84 -24.24 5.68
C SER A 637 0.10 -23.25 6.38
N LEU A 638 1.08 -23.78 7.10
CA LEU A 638 2.00 -22.98 7.91
C LEU A 638 2.94 -22.10 7.06
N CYS A 639 3.23 -22.52 5.83
CA CYS A 639 4.12 -21.81 4.90
C CYS A 639 3.42 -20.70 4.11
N GLU A 640 2.08 -20.66 4.15
CA GLU A 640 1.24 -19.63 3.51
C GLU A 640 0.74 -18.59 4.52
N TYR A 641 1.17 -18.68 5.79
CA TYR A 641 0.72 -17.76 6.83
C TYR A 641 1.27 -16.34 6.59
N GLU A 642 0.44 -15.47 6.03
CA GLU A 642 0.60 -14.01 6.10
C GLU A 642 -0.66 -13.41 6.73
N ARG A 643 -0.50 -12.69 7.85
CA ARG A 643 -1.62 -12.06 8.56
C ARG A 643 -1.23 -10.71 9.14
N THR A 644 -1.91 -9.66 8.68
CA THR A 644 -1.83 -8.33 9.28
C THR A 644 -2.65 -8.28 10.57
N ILE A 645 -1.95 -8.27 11.71
CA ILE A 645 -2.56 -8.03 13.02
C ILE A 645 -2.83 -6.54 13.13
N ARG A 646 -4.10 -6.15 13.02
CA ARG A 646 -4.52 -4.76 13.27
C ARG A 646 -4.43 -4.46 14.76
N CYS A 647 -3.77 -3.38 15.09
CA CYS A 647 -3.57 -2.94 16.46
C CYS A 647 -4.80 -2.13 16.87
N LEU A 648 -5.79 -2.83 17.44
CA LEU A 648 -6.96 -2.18 18.03
C LEU A 648 -6.50 -1.19 19.09
N GLY A 649 -6.96 0.06 18.98
CA GLY A 649 -6.70 1.10 19.98
C GLY A 649 -7.14 0.64 21.37
N LYS A 650 -6.46 1.17 22.40
CA LYS A 650 -6.84 0.96 23.81
C LYS A 650 -8.17 1.62 24.14
#